data_AF-A0A4U3M2J6-F1
#
_entry.id   AF-A0A4U3M2J6-F1
#
_cell.length_a   1.000
_cell.length_b   1.000
_cell.length_c   1.000
_cell.angle_alpha   90.00
_cell.angle_beta   90.00
_cell.angle_gamma   90.00
#
_symmetry.space_group_name_H-M   'P 1'
#
loop_
_entity.id
_entity.type
_entity.pdbx_description
1 polymer ?
#
loop_
_entity_poly.entity_id
_entity_poly.type
_entity_poly.pdbx_seq_one_letter_code
_entity_poly.pdbx_strand_id
1 'polypeptide(L)'
;MGSGSGKWGVRRVVPGVLAALLLAASLVQSSVAVARPAEGTTDPEVRASAEARRTGKPVEVKRTATTRVVANPAGTFTATFNAAPAGVPGQPTAPGMSGWAIVFRGKPGNSYWGGDGDGVAKVGQCYDDGWCNGIQAARSYFQYDTGWLNGREILSSSFKALEVHAPSCSPRWVEAWGTRPVSPGTTWNNQPPAVMGIGSYNVAAGRTGCPSQYLEYNTTGFVQWSTNPANGLGSTTVMLRANNEEDQLAWKKFGTTPVLSVTYNTRPNTPVELAVENDRVCGSGEIRINPQLYAPPPAPNRGPRLWATISDPDGGSVAARYRIYERDHTTLLHSAETTGLNSPGRFSIDTPASLNVDNRKLSFQVIGWDGLHESKSASAWCDYTIDKTAPQYAPGVSSPTYKECPDEVVCPASGAAGFTGGFEFTADARDTDVAGFRYTLQGADQTGDTPQQDKYVAIGSDGVARTLVTPGSDGLQVLTVRAVDQAGNVSLVEKKFRFWVGRGTPPVAQWRLDGHGTDTAVVDDRPGRLDGVKPAGDAVAWRTGRIGDALWTNGTPAGYVALGAKSAINTSKSFTVSAWVKLDQVDGQYRTAVSQDGSSISGFFLQYNPQRQRWNFVLPQTNNDNAVRELSESAAPAVAGRWTHLVGVYDDGAKQVRLYVDGVPGSVGTHATPWAATGLAQLGRAQVAKQATNSWLGSIDDVRLYQRVLTAPEINDLAGRPTTEELFWPMDEADGSQLSDASGNYRLGAIREDATRTAGAVGTGAVRLNGTGQGISTGSPVVRTDSGFAVSVRVKLDAADGTSRVVMSQDGAQRSGFALQYNGSNRRWAFSVDQATVESDTVATTDWTQLTGVYDQAAGQIRLYVDGEQPGNVESAAASANSTGTFRVGSGQLGATPFLGEVDDIHVWTGARTGDQVQQEFDNPVTKRPNPYGGQLARYLTNEGISIVTTGPAPQGSHYVGSLGSMASEGLTVNSCLNNTRDYFLSRSATCENKAVLGPVGQLWTSKPAGFETLPVYRCMVPNTRHFASNDSNCEGATNEGLLGYAKATAPLIRNLATNYPYDHTTTVGRVPGNYKPEGMQGYVSMVPQAGTTALMQCKTGEDTFSSTDPLCEGKTVVGTTGYIWTAPPDGVVSHPLFRCRASWNELFDTGDPNCEGQTKETQLGYVTTRS
;
A
#
# COMPACT_ATOMS: atom_id res chain seq x y z
N MET A 1 -46.78 21.33 -39.72
CA MET A 1 -46.90 21.06 -38.27
C MET A 1 -47.34 19.62 -38.08
N GLY A 2 -46.46 18.78 -37.49
CA GLY A 2 -46.69 17.37 -37.14
C GLY A 2 -46.38 16.33 -38.23
N SER A 3 -45.21 15.70 -38.20
CA SER A 3 -44.84 14.49 -38.99
C SER A 3 -44.43 13.37 -38.02
N GLY A 4 -45.04 12.18 -37.96
CA GLY A 4 -45.11 11.14 -39.00
C GLY A 4 -43.79 10.33 -38.94
N SER A 5 -43.71 9.02 -38.66
CA SER A 5 -44.59 7.88 -39.00
C SER A 5 -44.15 6.58 -38.26
N GLY A 6 -45.11 5.69 -37.95
CA GLY A 6 -44.84 4.26 -37.69
C GLY A 6 -45.82 3.56 -36.73
N LYS A 7 -46.77 2.78 -37.27
CA LYS A 7 -47.97 2.17 -36.61
C LYS A 7 -47.70 0.77 -35.99
N TRP A 8 -48.19 0.46 -34.77
CA TRP A 8 -49.39 -0.33 -34.36
C TRP A 8 -49.47 -1.86 -34.60
N GLY A 9 -49.66 -2.61 -33.49
CA GLY A 9 -50.52 -3.82 -33.34
C GLY A 9 -49.86 -5.21 -33.37
N VAL A 10 -50.35 -6.32 -32.76
CA VAL A 10 -51.42 -6.69 -31.79
C VAL A 10 -51.15 -8.17 -31.34
N ARG A 11 -51.42 -8.49 -30.06
CA ARG A 11 -51.78 -9.76 -29.35
C ARG A 11 -51.33 -11.19 -29.79
N ARG A 12 -50.96 -11.93 -28.72
CA ARG A 12 -51.27 -13.33 -28.30
C ARG A 12 -50.41 -14.53 -28.76
N VAL A 13 -50.26 -15.47 -27.81
CA VAL A 13 -49.89 -16.91 -27.87
C VAL A 13 -48.43 -17.27 -27.56
N VAL A 14 -48.24 -18.15 -26.57
CA VAL A 14 -47.01 -18.90 -26.22
C VAL A 14 -46.93 -20.13 -27.14
N PRO A 15 -45.79 -20.41 -27.80
CA PRO A 15 -44.89 -21.50 -27.37
C PRO A 15 -43.40 -21.11 -27.59
N GLY A 16 -42.43 -21.79 -26.98
CA GLY A 16 -41.95 -23.07 -27.50
C GLY A 16 -40.47 -22.95 -27.86
N VAL A 17 -39.70 -23.85 -27.26
CA VAL A 17 -38.26 -24.07 -27.37
C VAL A 17 -37.84 -24.46 -28.80
N LEU A 18 -36.54 -24.31 -29.08
CA LEU A 18 -35.63 -25.29 -29.72
C LEU A 18 -34.94 -24.89 -31.02
N ALA A 19 -33.64 -24.69 -30.83
CA ALA A 19 -32.48 -25.09 -31.62
C ALA A 19 -32.65 -26.10 -32.78
N ALA A 20 -31.66 -25.94 -33.67
CA ALA A 20 -30.94 -26.97 -34.42
C ALA A 20 -31.57 -27.50 -35.71
N LEU A 21 -30.71 -27.73 -36.70
CA LEU A 21 -30.21 -29.05 -37.11
C LEU A 21 -29.39 -28.86 -38.41
N LEU A 22 -28.47 -29.76 -38.76
CA LEU A 22 -28.76 -30.94 -39.61
C LEU A 22 -27.38 -31.51 -40.03
N LEU A 23 -27.08 -32.80 -40.20
CA LEU A 23 -27.77 -34.11 -40.15
C LEU A 23 -26.66 -35.18 -39.98
N ALA A 24 -26.87 -36.48 -39.75
CA ALA A 24 -27.98 -37.41 -39.94
C ALA A 24 -27.69 -38.66 -39.05
N ALA A 25 -28.61 -39.56 -38.70
CA ALA A 25 -29.82 -40.03 -39.36
C ALA A 25 -30.68 -40.77 -38.29
N SER A 26 -31.98 -40.45 -38.09
CA SER A 26 -33.19 -41.17 -38.60
C SER A 26 -33.26 -42.66 -38.19
N LEU A 27 -34.33 -43.24 -37.63
CA LEU A 27 -35.77 -43.13 -37.89
C LEU A 27 -36.59 -43.77 -36.76
N VAL A 28 -37.87 -43.40 -36.70
CA VAL A 28 -38.94 -43.88 -35.79
C VAL A 28 -39.40 -45.29 -36.13
N GLN A 29 -39.76 -46.10 -35.11
CA GLN A 29 -40.88 -47.03 -35.19
C GLN A 29 -41.46 -47.31 -33.80
N SER A 30 -42.76 -47.04 -33.65
CA SER A 30 -43.62 -47.55 -32.59
C SER A 30 -43.99 -49.01 -32.85
N SER A 31 -43.85 -49.91 -31.86
CA SER A 31 -44.92 -50.83 -31.41
C SER A 31 -44.42 -51.90 -30.43
N VAL A 32 -45.30 -52.21 -29.46
CA VAL A 32 -45.40 -53.40 -28.58
C VAL A 32 -44.32 -53.61 -27.50
N ALA A 33 -44.82 -53.69 -26.26
CA ALA A 33 -44.11 -53.94 -25.03
C ALA A 33 -43.50 -55.35 -24.94
N VAL A 34 -42.30 -55.45 -24.34
CA VAL A 34 -41.86 -56.64 -23.59
C VAL A 34 -41.13 -56.17 -22.31
N ALA A 35 -41.78 -56.48 -21.18
CA ALA A 35 -41.31 -56.58 -19.79
C ALA A 35 -40.16 -55.68 -19.28
N ARG A 36 -40.52 -54.76 -18.37
CA ARG A 36 -39.64 -54.28 -17.29
C ARG A 36 -39.06 -55.49 -16.51
N PRO A 37 -37.74 -55.56 -16.23
CA PRO A 37 -37.28 -56.13 -14.98
C PRO A 37 -37.53 -55.10 -13.86
N ALA A 38 -37.93 -55.61 -12.71
CA ALA A 38 -38.49 -54.88 -11.59
C ALA A 38 -37.66 -53.68 -11.09
N GLU A 39 -38.35 -52.60 -10.73
CA GLU A 39 -37.97 -51.77 -9.59
C GLU A 39 -37.78 -52.69 -8.38
N GLY A 40 -36.58 -52.71 -7.80
CA GLY A 40 -36.35 -53.40 -6.53
C GLY A 40 -35.07 -54.21 -6.41
N THR A 41 -33.91 -53.69 -6.85
CA THR A 41 -32.64 -54.16 -6.30
C THR A 41 -31.86 -52.96 -5.78
N THR A 42 -31.83 -52.78 -4.46
CA THR A 42 -31.00 -51.80 -3.76
C THR A 42 -29.52 -52.19 -3.71
N ASP A 43 -29.13 -53.27 -4.41
CA ASP A 43 -27.80 -53.86 -4.34
C ASP A 43 -26.80 -53.09 -5.24
N PRO A 44 -25.80 -52.38 -4.65
CA PRO A 44 -24.79 -51.62 -5.37
C PRO A 44 -23.95 -52.50 -6.31
N GLU A 45 -23.76 -53.77 -5.98
CA GLU A 45 -22.93 -54.72 -6.75
C GLU A 45 -23.56 -55.07 -8.10
N VAL A 46 -24.89 -55.16 -8.14
CA VAL A 46 -25.65 -55.47 -9.35
C VAL A 46 -25.66 -54.28 -10.32
N ARG A 47 -25.79 -53.04 -9.81
CA ARG A 47 -25.70 -51.81 -10.64
C ARG A 47 -24.29 -51.61 -11.20
N ALA A 48 -23.27 -51.74 -10.35
CA ALA A 48 -21.88 -51.56 -10.77
C ALA A 48 -21.44 -52.63 -11.80
N SER A 49 -21.92 -53.88 -11.67
CA SER A 49 -21.64 -54.95 -12.63
C SER A 49 -22.33 -54.75 -13.98
N ALA A 50 -23.58 -54.26 -13.98
CA ALA A 50 -24.29 -53.92 -15.20
C ALA A 50 -23.59 -52.76 -15.95
N GLU A 51 -23.12 -51.76 -15.21
CA GLU A 51 -22.41 -50.61 -15.77
C GLU A 51 -20.99 -50.96 -16.28
N ALA A 52 -20.26 -51.81 -15.56
CA ALA A 52 -18.95 -52.29 -15.99
C ALA A 52 -19.04 -53.15 -17.26
N ARG A 53 -20.09 -53.97 -17.39
CA ARG A 53 -20.39 -54.74 -18.61
C ARG A 53 -20.79 -53.84 -19.79
N ARG A 54 -21.57 -52.80 -19.53
CA ARG A 54 -22.03 -51.84 -20.55
C ARG A 54 -20.90 -50.97 -21.10
N THR A 55 -19.95 -50.57 -20.24
CA THR A 55 -18.89 -49.60 -20.59
C THR A 55 -17.55 -50.23 -20.94
N GLY A 56 -17.36 -51.52 -20.64
CA GLY A 56 -16.09 -52.23 -20.88
C GLY A 56 -14.96 -51.80 -19.94
N LYS A 57 -15.26 -51.07 -18.85
CA LYS A 57 -14.28 -50.61 -17.85
C LYS A 57 -14.69 -51.00 -16.42
N PRO A 58 -13.74 -51.22 -15.48
CA PRO A 58 -14.08 -51.51 -14.10
C PRO A 58 -14.80 -50.34 -13.41
N VAL A 59 -15.83 -50.63 -12.61
CA VAL A 59 -16.67 -49.64 -11.91
C VAL A 59 -16.61 -49.87 -10.40
N GLU A 60 -16.39 -48.82 -9.62
CA GLU A 60 -16.24 -48.92 -8.16
C GLU A 60 -17.57 -49.22 -7.46
N VAL A 61 -17.55 -50.23 -6.61
CA VAL A 61 -18.71 -50.74 -5.87
C VAL A 61 -18.73 -50.17 -4.46
N LYS A 62 -17.58 -50.24 -3.77
CA LYS A 62 -17.43 -49.84 -2.37
C LYS A 62 -16.00 -49.46 -2.06
N ARG A 63 -15.83 -48.43 -1.22
CA ARG A 63 -14.55 -48.02 -0.65
C ARG A 63 -14.69 -47.81 0.85
N THR A 64 -13.78 -48.42 1.60
CA THR A 64 -13.54 -48.22 3.04
C THR A 64 -12.08 -47.81 3.25
N ALA A 65 -11.70 -47.50 4.49
CA ALA A 65 -10.33 -47.14 4.83
C ALA A 65 -9.29 -48.24 4.48
N THR A 66 -9.73 -49.50 4.43
CA THR A 66 -8.88 -50.69 4.23
C THR A 66 -9.26 -51.53 3.02
N THR A 67 -10.34 -51.20 2.30
CA THR A 67 -10.83 -52.05 1.21
C THR A 67 -11.40 -51.22 0.08
N ARG A 68 -11.04 -51.56 -1.16
CA ARG A 68 -11.64 -51.03 -2.38
C ARG A 68 -12.15 -52.19 -3.22
N VAL A 69 -13.44 -52.22 -3.53
CA VAL A 69 -14.06 -53.23 -4.38
C VAL A 69 -14.51 -52.61 -5.69
N VAL A 70 -14.10 -53.19 -6.80
CA VAL A 70 -14.48 -52.80 -8.17
C VAL A 70 -15.12 -53.97 -8.91
N ALA A 71 -16.21 -53.71 -9.63
CA ALA A 71 -16.86 -54.65 -10.55
C ALA A 71 -16.17 -54.56 -11.92
N ASN A 72 -15.74 -55.70 -12.46
CA ASN A 72 -15.05 -55.77 -13.75
C ASN A 72 -16.04 -56.06 -14.90
N PRO A 73 -15.70 -55.67 -16.14
CA PRO A 73 -16.54 -55.94 -17.31
C PRO A 73 -16.82 -57.43 -17.57
N ALA A 74 -15.92 -58.32 -17.11
CA ALA A 74 -16.10 -59.77 -17.19
C ALA A 74 -17.15 -60.32 -16.21
N GLY A 75 -17.72 -59.48 -15.33
CA GLY A 75 -18.68 -59.89 -14.29
C GLY A 75 -18.05 -60.47 -13.03
N THR A 76 -16.74 -60.26 -12.83
CA THR A 76 -16.02 -60.59 -11.60
C THR A 76 -15.79 -59.32 -10.76
N PHE A 77 -15.54 -59.47 -9.46
CA PHE A 77 -15.17 -58.35 -8.59
C PHE A 77 -13.71 -58.45 -8.16
N THR A 78 -13.00 -57.33 -8.18
CA THR A 78 -11.65 -57.22 -7.62
C THR A 78 -11.71 -56.43 -6.32
N ALA A 79 -11.27 -57.03 -5.21
CA ALA A 79 -11.10 -56.36 -3.94
C ALA A 79 -9.61 -56.10 -3.66
N THR A 80 -9.24 -54.86 -3.42
CA THR A 80 -7.89 -54.45 -2.99
C THR A 80 -7.95 -54.08 -1.52
N PHE A 81 -7.09 -54.69 -0.69
CA PHE A 81 -7.01 -54.41 0.73
C PHE A 81 -5.74 -53.60 1.04
N ASN A 82 -5.89 -52.44 1.67
CA ASN A 82 -4.78 -51.66 2.21
C ASN A 82 -4.61 -52.00 3.71
N ALA A 83 -3.38 -52.15 4.19
CA ALA A 83 -3.12 -52.35 5.61
C ALA A 83 -3.49 -51.06 6.40
N ALA A 84 -4.35 -51.19 7.41
CA ALA A 84 -4.70 -50.10 8.34
C ALA A 84 -3.65 -49.94 9.44
N PRO A 85 -3.51 -48.74 10.02
CA PRO A 85 -2.72 -48.53 11.23
C PRO A 85 -3.35 -49.24 12.44
N ALA A 86 -2.51 -49.69 13.38
CA ALA A 86 -2.92 -50.28 14.65
C ALA A 86 -3.65 -49.25 15.53
N GLY A 87 -4.73 -49.64 16.22
CA GLY A 87 -5.38 -48.83 17.25
C GLY A 87 -6.91 -48.84 17.30
N VAL A 88 -7.63 -49.28 16.26
CA VAL A 88 -9.10 -49.17 16.22
C VAL A 88 -9.76 -49.96 17.38
N PRO A 89 -10.69 -49.34 18.14
CA PRO A 89 -11.48 -50.01 19.18
C PRO A 89 -12.06 -51.34 18.72
N GLY A 90 -11.92 -52.39 19.55
CA GLY A 90 -12.46 -53.70 19.25
C GLY A 90 -11.69 -54.52 18.20
N GLN A 91 -10.50 -54.10 17.77
CA GLN A 91 -9.61 -54.92 16.92
C GLN A 91 -8.53 -55.66 17.73
N PRO A 92 -8.13 -56.88 17.33
CA PRO A 92 -7.07 -57.61 18.00
C PRO A 92 -5.70 -56.95 17.77
N THR A 93 -5.02 -56.61 18.86
CA THR A 93 -3.65 -56.08 18.87
C THR A 93 -2.71 -57.16 19.40
N ALA A 94 -1.62 -57.45 18.70
CA ALA A 94 -0.62 -58.42 19.15
C ALA A 94 0.47 -57.72 19.98
N PRO A 95 0.54 -57.92 21.32
CA PRO A 95 1.58 -57.31 22.12
C PRO A 95 2.96 -57.90 21.75
N GLY A 96 4.01 -57.08 21.87
CA GLY A 96 5.36 -57.51 21.57
C GLY A 96 5.85 -58.59 22.54
N MET A 97 6.45 -59.65 22.01
CA MET A 97 7.07 -60.68 22.84
C MET A 97 8.38 -60.14 23.42
N SER A 98 8.39 -59.86 24.72
CA SER A 98 9.55 -59.31 25.44
C SER A 98 10.65 -60.33 25.72
N GLY A 99 10.35 -61.62 25.65
CA GLY A 99 11.33 -62.69 25.77
C GLY A 99 10.72 -64.07 26.05
N TRP A 100 11.55 -65.10 26.04
CA TRP A 100 11.15 -66.46 26.44
C TRP A 100 12.30 -67.24 27.05
N ALA A 101 11.95 -68.29 27.79
CA ALA A 101 12.91 -69.19 28.42
C ALA A 101 12.49 -70.65 28.26
N ILE A 102 13.47 -71.55 28.21
CA ILE A 102 13.27 -72.99 28.41
C ILE A 102 13.90 -73.39 29.74
N VAL A 103 13.28 -74.32 30.46
CA VAL A 103 13.87 -74.93 31.66
C VAL A 103 13.92 -76.43 31.50
N PHE A 104 15.03 -77.04 31.92
CA PHE A 104 15.26 -78.49 31.82
C PHE A 104 15.47 -79.12 33.19
N ARG A 105 14.73 -80.19 33.49
CA ARG A 105 14.85 -80.92 34.75
C ARG A 105 16.22 -81.56 34.92
N GLY A 106 16.77 -82.11 33.83
CA GLY A 106 18.09 -82.73 33.86
C GLY A 106 19.26 -81.74 33.91
N LYS A 107 19.00 -80.43 33.73
CA LYS A 107 19.98 -79.35 33.86
C LYS A 107 19.44 -78.22 34.74
N PRO A 108 19.21 -78.48 36.04
CA PRO A 108 18.28 -77.67 36.81
C PRO A 108 18.80 -76.27 37.18
N GLY A 109 20.12 -76.05 37.12
CA GLY A 109 20.78 -74.76 37.35
C GLY A 109 21.10 -73.94 36.09
N ASN A 110 20.86 -74.48 34.90
CA ASN A 110 21.18 -73.78 33.65
C ASN A 110 20.03 -72.88 33.21
N SER A 111 20.37 -71.70 32.67
CA SER A 111 19.42 -70.77 32.06
C SER A 111 19.46 -70.90 30.54
N TYR A 112 18.30 -70.98 29.92
CA TYR A 112 18.11 -71.05 28.46
C TYR A 112 17.19 -69.92 27.99
N TRP A 113 17.59 -68.69 28.31
CA TRP A 113 16.91 -67.48 27.84
C TRP A 113 17.10 -67.31 26.33
N GLY A 114 15.99 -67.14 25.60
CA GLY A 114 16.01 -67.08 24.13
C GLY A 114 16.13 -68.45 23.45
N GLY A 115 16.11 -69.55 24.22
CA GLY A 115 16.23 -70.92 23.73
C GLY A 115 17.60 -71.54 24.02
N ASP A 116 17.80 -72.78 23.56
CA ASP A 116 19.00 -73.57 23.77
C ASP A 116 19.87 -73.76 22.51
N GLY A 117 19.56 -73.02 21.43
CA GLY A 117 20.27 -73.06 20.15
C GLY A 117 19.56 -73.85 19.05
N ASP A 118 18.55 -74.68 19.38
CA ASP A 118 17.87 -75.54 18.41
C ASP A 118 16.76 -74.84 17.60
N GLY A 119 16.50 -73.55 17.87
CA GLY A 119 15.46 -72.79 17.16
C GLY A 119 14.02 -73.24 17.42
N VAL A 120 13.78 -74.02 18.49
CA VAL A 120 12.46 -74.55 18.88
C VAL A 120 12.26 -74.49 20.40
N ALA A 121 11.04 -74.23 20.82
CA ALA A 121 10.61 -74.42 22.20
C ALA A 121 10.32 -75.90 22.49
N LYS A 122 10.53 -76.34 23.73
CA LYS A 122 10.48 -77.75 24.12
C LYS A 122 9.56 -77.95 25.32
N VAL A 123 8.75 -79.02 25.27
CA VAL A 123 7.71 -79.32 26.25
C VAL A 123 7.66 -80.83 26.50
N GLY A 124 7.60 -81.26 27.77
CA GLY A 124 7.43 -82.66 28.17
C GLY A 124 8.75 -83.42 28.39
N GLN A 125 8.68 -84.73 28.60
CA GLN A 125 9.86 -85.58 28.80
C GLN A 125 10.58 -85.81 27.47
N CYS A 126 11.89 -85.59 27.41
CA CYS A 126 12.67 -85.82 26.20
C CYS A 126 12.57 -87.29 25.73
N TYR A 127 12.25 -87.45 24.45
CA TYR A 127 12.10 -88.76 23.80
C TYR A 127 13.47 -89.36 23.50
N ASP A 128 13.78 -90.53 24.08
CA ASP A 128 15.11 -91.14 24.03
C ASP A 128 15.39 -91.79 22.67
N ASP A 129 15.82 -90.97 21.71
CA ASP A 129 16.26 -91.32 20.36
C ASP A 129 17.77 -91.11 20.15
N GLY A 130 18.52 -90.91 21.24
CA GLY A 130 19.95 -90.59 21.23
C GLY A 130 20.29 -89.09 21.24
N TRP A 131 19.30 -88.18 21.16
CA TRP A 131 19.52 -86.73 21.06
C TRP A 131 19.10 -85.94 22.30
N CYS A 132 18.84 -86.62 23.42
CA CYS A 132 18.31 -85.99 24.62
C CYS A 132 19.33 -85.23 25.48
N ASN A 133 20.64 -85.45 25.33
CA ASN A 133 21.71 -84.64 25.94
C ASN A 133 21.47 -84.22 27.41
N GLY A 134 20.88 -85.10 28.24
CA GLY A 134 20.57 -84.85 29.64
C GLY A 134 19.42 -83.87 29.91
N ILE A 135 18.50 -83.63 28.97
CA ILE A 135 17.39 -82.67 29.11
C ILE A 135 16.34 -83.14 30.15
N GLN A 136 16.00 -84.42 30.16
CA GLN A 136 14.81 -84.95 30.87
C GLN A 136 13.55 -84.14 30.50
N ALA A 137 12.82 -83.56 31.45
CA ALA A 137 11.61 -82.79 31.18
C ALA A 137 11.91 -81.34 30.82
N ALA A 138 11.19 -80.79 29.84
CA ALA A 138 11.27 -79.40 29.42
C ALA A 138 9.94 -78.64 29.61
N ARG A 139 10.04 -77.36 29.97
CA ARG A 139 8.94 -76.39 29.93
C ARG A 139 9.41 -75.13 29.22
N SER A 140 8.51 -74.48 28.48
CA SER A 140 8.81 -73.25 27.74
C SER A 140 7.89 -72.12 28.18
N TYR A 141 8.43 -70.92 28.39
CA TYR A 141 7.71 -69.74 28.87
C TYR A 141 7.82 -68.61 27.87
N PHE A 142 6.71 -68.00 27.49
CA PHE A 142 6.65 -66.90 26.53
C PHE A 142 6.07 -65.65 27.20
N GLN A 143 6.84 -64.56 27.22
CA GLN A 143 6.48 -63.32 27.92
C GLN A 143 6.22 -62.17 26.95
N TYR A 144 5.09 -61.48 27.14
CA TYR A 144 4.65 -60.36 26.30
C TYR A 144 4.56 -59.06 27.10
N ASP A 145 5.01 -57.96 26.50
CA ASP A 145 4.85 -56.62 27.05
C ASP A 145 3.39 -56.18 26.96
N THR A 146 2.74 -56.08 28.12
CA THR A 146 1.30 -55.79 28.24
C THR A 146 1.03 -54.67 29.24
N GLY A 147 2.05 -53.97 29.73
CA GLY A 147 1.88 -52.90 30.73
C GLY A 147 1.05 -51.72 30.22
N TRP A 148 1.04 -51.47 28.92
CA TRP A 148 0.24 -50.43 28.27
C TRP A 148 -1.28 -50.70 28.28
N LEU A 149 -1.70 -51.94 28.59
CA LEU A 149 -3.10 -52.32 28.77
C LEU A 149 -3.62 -52.04 30.19
N ASN A 150 -2.76 -51.56 31.09
CA ASN A 150 -3.13 -51.31 32.48
C ASN A 150 -4.27 -50.27 32.56
N GLY A 151 -5.38 -50.67 33.19
CA GLY A 151 -6.58 -49.83 33.36
C GLY A 151 -7.51 -49.78 32.14
N ARG A 152 -7.19 -50.49 31.05
CA ARG A 152 -8.08 -50.68 29.88
C ARG A 152 -8.98 -51.89 30.11
N GLU A 153 -10.13 -51.92 29.43
CA GLU A 153 -11.02 -53.08 29.47
C GLU A 153 -10.56 -54.12 28.44
N ILE A 154 -10.33 -55.37 28.86
CA ILE A 154 -9.97 -56.45 27.96
C ILE A 154 -11.25 -57.14 27.47
N LEU A 155 -11.56 -56.97 26.18
CA LEU A 155 -12.74 -57.55 25.54
C LEU A 155 -12.53 -59.03 25.20
N SER A 156 -11.35 -59.39 24.70
CA SER A 156 -10.96 -60.78 24.43
C SER A 156 -9.45 -60.91 24.28
N SER A 157 -8.87 -62.10 24.54
CA SER A 157 -7.50 -62.40 24.13
C SER A 157 -7.25 -63.90 23.88
N SER A 158 -6.29 -64.19 22.99
CA SER A 158 -5.84 -65.56 22.72
C SER A 158 -4.32 -65.67 22.57
N PHE A 159 -3.77 -66.82 22.97
CA PHE A 159 -2.37 -67.19 22.79
C PHE A 159 -2.25 -68.36 21.81
N LYS A 160 -1.51 -68.17 20.73
CA LYS A 160 -1.41 -69.12 19.62
C LYS A 160 0.02 -69.60 19.41
N ALA A 161 0.25 -70.91 19.52
CA ALA A 161 1.56 -71.55 19.36
C ALA A 161 1.50 -72.68 18.32
N LEU A 162 2.54 -72.79 17.47
CA LEU A 162 2.64 -73.83 16.44
C LEU A 162 3.38 -75.05 16.98
N GLU A 163 2.71 -76.20 17.09
CA GLU A 163 3.38 -77.48 17.35
C GLU A 163 4.01 -77.99 16.06
N VAL A 164 5.33 -78.21 16.08
CA VAL A 164 6.14 -78.58 14.90
C VAL A 164 6.77 -79.96 15.02
N HIS A 165 6.61 -80.66 16.15
CA HIS A 165 7.10 -82.03 16.31
C HIS A 165 6.47 -82.77 17.48
N ALA A 166 6.14 -84.05 17.26
CA ALA A 166 5.77 -85.04 18.27
C ALA A 166 6.42 -86.42 17.95
N PRO A 167 6.80 -87.24 18.97
CA PRO A 167 7.38 -88.57 18.78
C PRO A 167 6.45 -89.60 18.14
N SER A 168 5.14 -89.39 18.18
CA SER A 168 4.17 -90.28 17.53
C SER A 168 2.95 -89.47 17.10
N CYS A 169 2.14 -89.99 16.17
CA CYS A 169 0.85 -89.39 15.86
C CYS A 169 -0.25 -89.77 16.87
N SER A 170 0.10 -90.44 17.98
CA SER A 170 -0.83 -90.65 19.09
C SER A 170 -0.86 -89.40 19.97
N PRO A 171 -2.02 -88.73 20.15
CA PRO A 171 -2.07 -87.46 20.85
C PRO A 171 -1.70 -87.60 22.33
N ARG A 172 -1.08 -86.55 22.87
CA ARG A 172 -0.78 -86.35 24.29
C ARG A 172 -1.17 -84.94 24.72
N TRP A 173 -1.55 -84.82 25.98
CA TRP A 173 -1.98 -83.56 26.58
C TRP A 173 -0.82 -82.58 26.77
N VAL A 174 -0.95 -81.39 26.19
CA VAL A 174 -0.15 -80.20 26.48
C VAL A 174 -1.04 -79.15 27.14
N GLU A 175 -0.51 -78.48 28.16
CA GLU A 175 -1.22 -77.47 28.95
C GLU A 175 -0.55 -76.11 28.78
N ALA A 176 -1.37 -75.07 28.70
CA ALA A 176 -0.97 -73.68 28.84
C ALA A 176 -1.34 -73.15 30.22
N TRP A 177 -0.39 -72.50 30.88
CA TRP A 177 -0.56 -71.91 32.21
C TRP A 177 -0.04 -70.47 32.22
N GLY A 178 -0.76 -69.56 32.85
CA GLY A 178 -0.30 -68.21 33.13
C GLY A 178 0.65 -68.22 34.33
N THR A 179 1.78 -67.50 34.23
CA THR A 179 2.80 -67.44 35.29
C THR A 179 3.21 -66.00 35.60
N ARG A 180 3.98 -65.81 36.68
CA ARG A 180 4.70 -64.54 36.89
C ARG A 180 5.79 -64.34 35.80
N PRO A 181 6.34 -63.12 35.66
CA PRO A 181 7.39 -62.83 34.68
C PRO A 181 8.61 -63.74 34.77
N VAL A 182 9.24 -64.01 33.63
CA VAL A 182 10.50 -64.76 33.48
C VAL A 182 11.63 -63.79 33.08
N SER A 183 12.88 -64.20 33.30
CA SER A 183 14.06 -63.36 33.03
C SER A 183 15.25 -64.21 32.57
N PRO A 184 16.39 -63.60 32.19
CA PRO A 184 17.62 -64.33 31.93
C PRO A 184 18.12 -65.22 33.10
N GLY A 185 17.60 -65.03 34.32
CA GLY A 185 17.88 -65.86 35.49
C GLY A 185 16.91 -67.04 35.70
N THR A 186 15.97 -67.28 34.78
CA THR A 186 15.00 -68.38 34.89
C THR A 186 15.67 -69.73 34.59
N THR A 187 15.66 -70.62 35.58
CA THR A 187 16.19 -72.00 35.51
C THR A 187 15.15 -72.97 36.06
N TRP A 188 15.36 -74.28 35.98
CA TRP A 188 14.40 -75.25 36.56
C TRP A 188 14.20 -75.03 38.08
N ASN A 189 15.28 -74.70 38.80
CA ASN A 189 15.23 -74.42 40.24
C ASN A 189 14.67 -73.02 40.57
N ASN A 190 14.65 -72.10 39.61
CA ASN A 190 14.24 -70.70 39.76
C ASN A 190 13.18 -70.31 38.72
N GLN A 191 12.21 -71.19 38.48
CA GLN A 191 11.10 -70.96 37.55
C GLN A 191 9.87 -70.41 38.32
N PRO A 192 9.10 -69.48 37.74
CA PRO A 192 7.89 -68.99 38.39
C PRO A 192 6.83 -70.11 38.46
N PRO A 193 6.03 -70.16 39.54
CA PRO A 193 4.94 -71.13 39.66
C PRO A 193 3.83 -70.83 38.65
N ALA A 194 3.05 -71.86 38.35
CA ALA A 194 1.80 -71.72 37.60
C ALA A 194 0.76 -70.99 38.46
N VAL A 195 0.21 -69.90 37.95
CA VAL A 195 -0.73 -69.02 38.67
C VAL A 195 -2.17 -69.26 38.24
N MET A 196 -2.41 -69.46 36.94
CA MET A 196 -3.75 -69.64 36.39
C MET A 196 -3.73 -70.64 35.23
N GLY A 197 -4.61 -71.64 35.25
CA GLY A 197 -4.76 -72.57 34.13
C GLY A 197 -5.46 -71.87 32.96
N ILE A 198 -4.84 -71.89 31.77
CA ILE A 198 -5.39 -71.25 30.57
C ILE A 198 -6.17 -72.27 29.74
N GLY A 199 -5.62 -73.47 29.55
CA GLY A 199 -6.30 -74.55 28.83
C GLY A 199 -5.35 -75.68 28.46
N SER A 200 -5.88 -76.72 27.82
CA SER A 200 -5.11 -77.89 27.40
C SER A 200 -5.61 -78.44 26.06
N TYR A 201 -4.70 -79.08 25.31
CA TYR A 201 -5.00 -79.76 24.05
C TYR A 201 -4.44 -81.18 24.07
N ASN A 202 -5.24 -82.15 23.64
CA ASN A 202 -4.78 -83.51 23.37
C ASN A 202 -4.43 -83.65 21.88
N VAL A 203 -3.16 -83.53 21.53
CA VAL A 203 -2.72 -83.36 20.14
C VAL A 203 -1.40 -84.07 19.91
N ALA A 204 -1.06 -84.35 18.65
CA ALA A 204 0.28 -84.72 18.20
C ALA A 204 0.48 -84.20 16.77
N ALA A 205 1.48 -83.36 16.54
CA ALA A 205 1.66 -82.65 15.28
C ALA A 205 3.14 -82.49 14.89
N GLY A 206 3.40 -82.33 13.59
CA GLY A 206 4.74 -82.04 13.05
C GLY A 206 5.60 -83.28 12.77
N ARG A 207 4.97 -84.40 12.40
CA ARG A 207 5.63 -85.62 11.92
C ARG A 207 4.93 -86.17 10.68
N THR A 208 5.62 -86.97 9.88
CA THR A 208 5.02 -87.70 8.76
C THR A 208 3.78 -88.49 9.22
N GLY A 209 2.60 -88.16 8.70
CA GLY A 209 1.30 -88.73 9.10
C GLY A 209 0.45 -87.86 10.03
N CYS A 210 1.01 -86.78 10.61
CA CYS A 210 0.30 -85.80 11.44
C CYS A 210 0.94 -84.41 11.25
N PRO A 211 0.38 -83.55 10.36
CA PRO A 211 0.99 -82.26 10.01
C PRO A 211 1.06 -81.30 11.21
N SER A 212 1.97 -80.32 11.14
CA SER A 212 2.09 -79.26 12.16
C SER A 212 0.76 -78.53 12.35
N GLN A 213 0.43 -78.17 13.59
CA GLN A 213 -0.87 -77.60 13.94
C GLN A 213 -0.72 -76.46 14.95
N TYR A 214 -1.49 -75.38 14.76
CA TYR A 214 -1.59 -74.31 15.75
C TYR A 214 -2.54 -74.70 16.89
N LEU A 215 -2.08 -74.42 18.11
CA LEU A 215 -2.87 -74.52 19.34
C LEU A 215 -3.19 -73.10 19.80
N GLU A 216 -4.47 -72.79 19.99
CA GLU A 216 -4.94 -71.46 20.36
C GLU A 216 -5.70 -71.49 21.70
N TYR A 217 -5.14 -70.86 22.72
CA TYR A 217 -5.67 -70.87 24.07
C TYR A 217 -6.36 -69.54 24.38
N ASN A 218 -7.53 -69.57 25.01
CA ASN A 218 -8.21 -68.34 25.45
C ASN A 218 -7.50 -67.78 26.70
N THR A 219 -6.86 -66.63 26.55
CA THR A 219 -6.08 -65.98 27.61
C THR A 219 -6.81 -64.82 28.26
N THR A 220 -8.07 -64.56 27.93
CA THR A 220 -8.80 -63.33 28.33
C THR A 220 -8.74 -63.09 29.84
N GLY A 221 -9.13 -64.09 30.63
CA GLY A 221 -9.11 -63.99 32.09
C GLY A 221 -7.71 -63.79 32.67
N PHE A 222 -6.69 -64.40 32.06
CA PHE A 222 -5.31 -64.24 32.53
C PHE A 222 -4.72 -62.88 32.14
N VAL A 223 -4.97 -62.39 30.93
CA VAL A 223 -4.57 -61.04 30.51
C VAL A 223 -5.26 -59.97 31.36
N GLN A 224 -6.57 -60.10 31.60
CA GLN A 224 -7.31 -59.18 32.48
C GLN A 224 -6.72 -59.18 33.91
N TRP A 225 -6.27 -60.33 34.40
CA TRP A 225 -5.60 -60.42 35.69
C TRP A 225 -4.19 -59.81 35.66
N SER A 226 -3.37 -60.12 34.66
CA SER A 226 -1.99 -59.63 34.58
C SER A 226 -1.91 -58.12 34.31
N THR A 227 -2.89 -57.53 33.62
CA THR A 227 -2.96 -56.09 33.34
C THR A 227 -3.76 -55.30 34.38
N ASN A 228 -4.26 -55.95 35.44
CA ASN A 228 -4.87 -55.24 36.54
C ASN A 228 -3.77 -54.49 37.34
N PRO A 229 -3.85 -53.15 37.45
CA PRO A 229 -2.84 -52.37 38.18
C PRO A 229 -2.61 -52.83 39.63
N ALA A 230 -3.62 -53.43 40.27
CA ALA A 230 -3.50 -53.96 41.64
C ALA A 230 -2.50 -55.13 41.77
N ASN A 231 -2.22 -55.84 40.67
CA ASN A 231 -1.29 -56.97 40.66
C ASN A 231 0.16 -56.55 40.36
N GLY A 232 0.39 -55.31 39.91
CA GLY A 232 1.71 -54.71 39.71
C GLY A 232 2.58 -55.40 38.67
N LEU A 233 2.00 -56.04 37.66
CA LEU A 233 2.73 -56.71 36.58
C LEU A 233 2.81 -55.80 35.34
N GLY A 234 3.95 -55.83 34.64
CA GLY A 234 4.14 -55.14 33.35
C GLY A 234 4.10 -56.08 32.15
N SER A 235 3.93 -57.37 32.37
CA SER A 235 4.00 -58.39 31.33
C SER A 235 3.06 -59.56 31.59
N THR A 236 2.71 -60.27 30.51
CA THR A 236 1.89 -61.47 30.52
C THR A 236 2.75 -62.65 30.09
N THR A 237 2.91 -63.66 30.94
CA THR A 237 3.74 -64.84 30.66
C THR A 237 2.91 -66.11 30.56
N VAL A 238 3.02 -66.82 29.45
CA VAL A 238 2.37 -68.12 29.20
C VAL A 238 3.41 -69.23 29.17
N MET A 239 3.25 -70.22 30.06
CA MET A 239 4.03 -71.45 30.10
C MET A 239 3.32 -72.57 29.33
N LEU A 240 4.06 -73.28 28.49
CA LEU A 240 3.66 -74.58 27.94
C LEU A 240 4.36 -75.71 28.69
N ARG A 241 3.59 -76.69 29.16
CA ARG A 241 4.09 -77.91 29.81
C ARG A 241 3.31 -79.15 29.36
N ALA A 242 3.90 -80.34 29.46
CA ALA A 242 3.15 -81.57 29.29
C ALA A 242 2.30 -81.84 30.54
N ASN A 243 1.13 -82.45 30.39
CA ASN A 243 0.34 -82.90 31.54
C ASN A 243 1.07 -84.01 32.33
N ASN A 244 1.76 -84.91 31.62
CA ASN A 244 2.63 -85.93 32.20
C ASN A 244 4.07 -85.76 31.69
N GLU A 245 4.94 -85.22 32.55
CA GLU A 245 6.36 -84.97 32.26
C GLU A 245 7.26 -86.19 32.52
N GLU A 246 6.68 -87.38 32.73
CA GLU A 246 7.40 -88.66 32.72
C GLU A 246 7.13 -89.48 31.44
N ASP A 247 6.10 -89.12 30.66
CA ASP A 247 5.77 -89.81 29.40
C ASP A 247 6.61 -89.26 28.25
N GLN A 248 7.54 -90.07 27.74
CA GLN A 248 8.37 -89.72 26.60
C GLN A 248 7.56 -89.47 25.31
N LEU A 249 6.36 -90.05 25.18
CA LEU A 249 5.48 -89.78 24.04
C LEU A 249 4.82 -88.40 24.12
N ALA A 250 4.90 -87.72 25.27
CA ALA A 250 4.43 -86.35 25.46
C ALA A 250 5.47 -85.27 25.09
N TRP A 251 6.67 -85.66 24.63
CA TRP A 251 7.66 -84.72 24.09
C TRP A 251 7.07 -83.93 22.93
N LYS A 252 7.18 -82.60 22.98
CA LYS A 252 6.68 -81.71 21.92
C LYS A 252 7.68 -80.60 21.65
N LYS A 253 7.79 -80.22 20.38
CA LYS A 253 8.52 -79.00 19.98
C LYS A 253 7.56 -77.99 19.38
N PHE A 254 7.73 -76.74 19.77
CA PHE A 254 6.94 -75.60 19.30
C PHE A 254 7.82 -74.58 18.57
N GLY A 255 7.23 -73.83 17.66
CA GLY A 255 7.85 -72.63 17.13
C GLY A 255 8.17 -71.62 18.25
N THR A 256 9.22 -70.82 18.08
CA THR A 256 9.71 -69.87 19.09
C THR A 256 8.99 -68.51 19.06
N THR A 257 8.07 -68.31 18.12
CA THR A 257 7.31 -67.08 17.90
C THR A 257 5.80 -67.28 18.08
N PRO A 258 5.32 -67.80 19.22
CA PRO A 258 3.89 -67.78 19.48
C PRO A 258 3.37 -66.34 19.56
N VAL A 259 2.09 -66.14 19.29
CA VAL A 259 1.46 -64.82 19.25
C VAL A 259 0.41 -64.73 20.34
N LEU A 260 0.52 -63.73 21.21
CA LEU A 260 -0.57 -63.27 22.06
C LEU A 260 -1.35 -62.20 21.27
N SER A 261 -2.67 -62.27 21.25
CA SER A 261 -3.56 -61.32 20.59
C SER A 261 -4.59 -60.81 21.60
N VAL A 262 -4.75 -59.49 21.74
CA VAL A 262 -5.61 -58.85 22.73
C VAL A 262 -6.49 -57.80 22.08
N THR A 263 -7.80 -57.91 22.31
CA THR A 263 -8.79 -56.90 21.95
C THR A 263 -9.19 -56.13 23.22
N TYR A 264 -9.16 -54.80 23.18
CA TYR A 264 -9.42 -53.94 24.33
C TYR A 264 -10.19 -52.67 23.94
N ASN A 265 -10.66 -51.92 24.96
CA ASN A 265 -11.25 -50.59 24.81
C ASN A 265 -10.80 -49.65 25.95
N THR A 266 -10.53 -48.39 25.61
CA THR A 266 -10.34 -47.27 26.52
C THR A 266 -11.58 -46.38 26.43
N ARG A 267 -12.05 -45.83 27.56
CA ARG A 267 -13.22 -44.93 27.52
C ARG A 267 -12.86 -43.60 26.83
N PRO A 268 -13.82 -42.94 26.14
CA PRO A 268 -13.62 -41.60 25.61
C PRO A 268 -13.22 -40.59 26.68
N ASN A 269 -12.41 -39.61 26.28
CA ASN A 269 -12.09 -38.45 27.11
C ASN A 269 -13.34 -37.59 27.35
N THR A 270 -13.36 -36.85 28.45
CA THR A 270 -14.41 -35.87 28.73
C THR A 270 -14.49 -34.82 27.62
N PRO A 271 -15.69 -34.49 27.09
CA PRO A 271 -15.82 -33.52 26.00
C PRO A 271 -15.32 -32.12 26.36
N VAL A 272 -14.70 -31.44 25.39
CA VAL A 272 -14.08 -30.11 25.53
C VAL A 272 -14.48 -29.17 24.38
N GLU A 273 -14.00 -27.92 24.41
CA GLU A 273 -14.22 -26.91 23.35
C GLU A 273 -15.71 -26.64 23.06
N LEU A 274 -16.51 -26.55 24.13
CA LEU A 274 -17.91 -26.23 24.02
C LEU A 274 -18.08 -24.80 23.49
N ALA A 275 -18.95 -24.64 22.51
CA ALA A 275 -19.31 -23.34 21.97
C ALA A 275 -20.77 -23.29 21.52
N VAL A 276 -21.32 -22.08 21.50
CA VAL A 276 -22.62 -21.76 20.90
C VAL A 276 -22.36 -20.94 19.65
N GLU A 277 -23.19 -21.11 18.61
CA GLU A 277 -23.29 -20.35 17.35
C GLU A 277 -22.21 -19.27 17.13
N ASN A 278 -21.46 -19.37 16.02
CA ASN A 278 -20.29 -18.53 15.74
C ASN A 278 -19.14 -18.68 16.76
N ASP A 279 -18.90 -19.91 17.23
CA ASP A 279 -17.77 -20.26 18.10
C ASP A 279 -17.68 -19.43 19.40
N ARG A 280 -18.82 -18.97 19.94
CA ARG A 280 -18.85 -18.33 21.26
C ARG A 280 -18.55 -19.37 22.33
N VAL A 281 -17.32 -19.34 22.83
CA VAL A 281 -16.78 -20.34 23.76
C VAL A 281 -17.48 -20.27 25.11
N CYS A 282 -17.85 -21.43 25.63
CA CYS A 282 -18.48 -21.58 26.93
C CYS A 282 -17.46 -21.37 28.07
N GLY A 283 -17.86 -20.65 29.14
CA GLY A 283 -17.05 -20.45 30.35
C GLY A 283 -16.79 -18.99 30.76
N SER A 284 -17.19 -18.01 29.95
CA SER A 284 -16.96 -16.57 30.18
C SER A 284 -18.16 -15.79 30.74
N GLY A 285 -19.22 -16.49 31.16
CA GLY A 285 -20.50 -15.90 31.56
C GLY A 285 -21.66 -16.41 30.70
N GLU A 286 -22.83 -15.79 30.83
CA GLU A 286 -24.02 -16.12 30.05
C GLU A 286 -23.87 -15.67 28.59
N ILE A 287 -23.99 -16.60 27.64
CA ILE A 287 -23.92 -16.28 26.21
C ILE A 287 -25.30 -15.83 25.71
N ARG A 288 -25.48 -14.57 25.33
CA ARG A 288 -26.69 -14.12 24.59
C ARG A 288 -26.51 -14.33 23.09
N ILE A 289 -27.54 -14.79 22.37
CA ILE A 289 -27.42 -15.06 20.93
C ILE A 289 -28.74 -14.88 20.16
N ASN A 290 -28.68 -14.25 18.99
CA ASN A 290 -29.74 -14.33 17.99
C ASN A 290 -29.33 -15.26 16.83
N PRO A 291 -29.88 -16.48 16.73
CA PRO A 291 -29.53 -17.39 15.64
C PRO A 291 -30.02 -16.92 14.26
N GLN A 292 -30.92 -15.94 14.20
CA GLN A 292 -31.50 -15.45 12.94
C GLN A 292 -30.57 -14.49 12.19
N LEU A 293 -29.66 -13.78 12.88
CA LEU A 293 -28.72 -12.85 12.24
C LEU A 293 -27.70 -13.55 11.34
N TYR A 294 -27.51 -14.86 11.52
CA TYR A 294 -26.43 -15.64 10.88
C TYR A 294 -26.96 -16.80 10.04
N ALA A 295 -28.28 -16.93 9.88
CA ALA A 295 -28.88 -17.97 9.05
C ALA A 295 -29.01 -17.49 7.59
N PRO A 296 -28.58 -18.28 6.58
CA PRO A 296 -28.75 -17.93 5.18
C PRO A 296 -30.25 -17.80 4.83
N PRO A 297 -30.68 -16.74 4.12
CA PRO A 297 -32.08 -16.57 3.72
C PRO A 297 -32.55 -17.63 2.71
N PRO A 298 -33.81 -18.10 2.77
CA PRO A 298 -34.81 -17.85 3.82
C PRO A 298 -34.49 -18.67 5.08
N ALA A 299 -34.30 -17.99 6.21
CA ALA A 299 -33.88 -18.65 7.43
C ALA A 299 -34.99 -19.55 7.98
N PRO A 300 -34.81 -20.88 8.08
CA PRO A 300 -35.70 -21.70 8.87
C PRO A 300 -35.64 -21.23 10.34
N ASN A 301 -36.74 -21.38 11.09
CA ASN A 301 -36.81 -21.09 12.52
C ASN A 301 -35.95 -22.07 13.35
N ARG A 302 -34.65 -22.16 13.07
CA ARG A 302 -33.67 -22.97 13.81
C ARG A 302 -33.24 -22.22 15.07
N GLY A 303 -33.02 -22.95 16.16
CA GLY A 303 -32.33 -22.43 17.33
C GLY A 303 -30.81 -22.39 17.12
N PRO A 304 -30.05 -21.86 18.10
CA PRO A 304 -28.60 -21.77 17.99
C PRO A 304 -27.92 -23.14 17.90
N ARG A 305 -26.85 -23.22 17.11
CA ARG A 305 -26.00 -24.40 16.97
C ARG A 305 -25.07 -24.55 18.16
N LEU A 306 -24.99 -25.76 18.72
CA LEU A 306 -24.17 -26.10 19.88
C LEU A 306 -23.02 -27.00 19.42
N TRP A 307 -21.81 -26.76 19.89
CA TRP A 307 -20.59 -27.46 19.47
C TRP A 307 -19.88 -28.10 20.65
N ALA A 308 -19.18 -29.22 20.40
CA ALA A 308 -18.24 -29.85 21.33
C ALA A 308 -17.25 -30.74 20.57
N THR A 309 -16.06 -30.94 21.14
CA THR A 309 -15.02 -31.83 20.62
C THR A 309 -14.92 -33.07 21.50
N ILE A 310 -14.96 -34.25 20.87
CA ILE A 310 -14.84 -35.57 21.53
C ILE A 310 -13.56 -36.24 21.04
N SER A 311 -12.82 -36.86 21.96
CA SER A 311 -11.67 -37.68 21.63
C SER A 311 -11.70 -38.98 22.41
N ASP A 312 -11.15 -40.02 21.79
CA ASP A 312 -10.89 -41.34 22.36
C ASP A 312 -9.40 -41.66 22.23
N PRO A 313 -8.74 -42.12 23.31
CA PRO A 313 -7.33 -42.52 23.29
C PRO A 313 -6.98 -43.64 22.30
N ASP A 314 -7.95 -44.48 21.94
CA ASP A 314 -7.78 -45.57 20.97
C ASP A 314 -8.02 -45.08 19.52
N GLY A 315 -8.48 -43.84 19.33
CA GLY A 315 -8.89 -43.34 18.03
C GLY A 315 -10.23 -43.93 17.60
N GLY A 316 -10.40 -44.25 16.31
CA GLY A 316 -11.65 -44.82 15.81
C GLY A 316 -12.83 -43.83 15.77
N SER A 317 -14.06 -44.33 15.68
CA SER A 317 -15.26 -43.51 15.54
C SER A 317 -15.87 -43.20 16.90
N VAL A 318 -16.10 -41.91 17.17
CA VAL A 318 -16.78 -41.39 18.36
C VAL A 318 -18.02 -40.59 17.96
N ALA A 319 -18.98 -40.45 18.85
CA ALA A 319 -20.19 -39.64 18.72
C ALA A 319 -20.39 -38.77 19.97
N ALA A 320 -21.18 -37.70 19.82
CA ALA A 320 -21.52 -36.78 20.91
C ALA A 320 -23.00 -36.93 21.29
N ARG A 321 -23.25 -37.07 22.60
CA ARG A 321 -24.60 -37.05 23.20
C ARG A 321 -24.83 -35.69 23.86
N TYR A 322 -25.63 -34.84 23.23
CA TYR A 322 -26.03 -33.54 23.75
C TYR A 322 -27.27 -33.66 24.64
N ARG A 323 -27.27 -32.90 25.73
CA ARG A 323 -28.43 -32.74 26.61
C ARG A 323 -28.64 -31.26 26.90
N ILE A 324 -29.82 -30.74 26.58
CA ILE A 324 -30.23 -29.34 26.77
C ILE A 324 -31.22 -29.27 27.92
N TYR A 325 -30.98 -28.35 28.86
CA TYR A 325 -31.72 -28.15 30.09
C TYR A 325 -32.27 -26.71 30.18
N GLU A 326 -33.19 -26.50 31.12
CA GLU A 326 -33.36 -25.17 31.71
C GLU A 326 -32.07 -24.72 32.42
N ARG A 327 -31.90 -23.40 32.55
CA ARG A 327 -30.67 -22.82 33.10
C ARG A 327 -30.40 -23.18 34.56
N ASP A 328 -31.40 -23.67 35.29
CA ASP A 328 -31.22 -24.19 36.64
C ASP A 328 -30.48 -25.55 36.69
N HIS A 329 -30.17 -26.12 35.52
CA HIS A 329 -29.50 -27.41 35.34
C HIS A 329 -30.30 -28.62 35.86
N THR A 330 -31.59 -28.45 36.17
CA THR A 330 -32.42 -29.52 36.75
C THR A 330 -33.31 -30.20 35.72
N THR A 331 -33.94 -29.42 34.84
CA THR A 331 -34.99 -29.93 33.95
C THR A 331 -34.45 -30.19 32.54
N LEU A 332 -34.34 -31.46 32.14
CA LEU A 332 -33.94 -31.86 30.80
C LEU A 332 -35.07 -31.54 29.81
N LEU A 333 -34.78 -30.69 28.81
CA LEU A 333 -35.73 -30.28 27.78
C LEU A 333 -35.56 -31.05 26.47
N HIS A 334 -34.33 -31.41 26.12
CA HIS A 334 -34.02 -32.10 24.87
C HIS A 334 -32.73 -32.92 24.97
N SER A 335 -32.64 -34.01 24.23
CA SER A 335 -31.41 -34.80 24.08
C SER A 335 -31.27 -35.31 22.66
N ALA A 336 -30.04 -35.31 22.14
CA ALA A 336 -29.73 -35.81 20.81
C ALA A 336 -28.36 -36.50 20.78
N GLU A 337 -28.22 -37.53 19.95
CA GLU A 337 -26.95 -38.20 19.65
C GLU A 337 -26.58 -37.93 18.19
N THR A 338 -25.32 -37.57 17.95
CA THR A 338 -24.81 -37.34 16.61
C THR A 338 -24.39 -38.63 15.93
N THR A 339 -24.29 -38.62 14.60
CA THR A 339 -23.55 -39.67 13.88
C THR A 339 -22.06 -39.64 14.24
N GLY A 340 -21.38 -40.78 14.13
CA GLY A 340 -19.97 -40.88 14.49
C GLY A 340 -19.02 -40.16 13.53
N LEU A 341 -17.95 -39.57 14.07
CA LEU A 341 -16.78 -39.04 13.35
C LEU A 341 -15.50 -39.72 13.87
N ASN A 342 -14.40 -39.60 13.14
CA ASN A 342 -13.11 -40.09 13.63
C ASN A 342 -12.62 -39.22 14.80
N SER A 343 -12.05 -39.86 15.84
CA SER A 343 -11.43 -39.21 16.99
C SER A 343 -10.08 -38.54 16.60
N PRO A 344 -9.82 -37.29 17.02
CA PRO A 344 -10.76 -36.36 17.65
C PRO A 344 -11.77 -35.81 16.64
N GLY A 345 -13.04 -35.77 17.02
CA GLY A 345 -14.14 -35.28 16.19
C GLY A 345 -14.82 -34.06 16.81
N ARG A 346 -15.16 -33.06 15.98
CA ARG A 346 -15.94 -31.89 16.38
C ARG A 346 -17.39 -32.03 15.93
N PHE A 347 -18.31 -32.03 16.87
CA PHE A 347 -19.73 -32.34 16.66
C PHE A 347 -20.59 -31.09 16.87
N SER A 348 -21.78 -31.11 16.28
CA SER A 348 -22.80 -30.11 16.58
C SER A 348 -24.22 -30.65 16.47
N ILE A 349 -25.11 -29.97 17.18
CA ILE A 349 -26.56 -30.06 17.00
C ILE A 349 -27.15 -28.65 16.95
N ASP A 350 -28.31 -28.49 16.31
CA ASP A 350 -29.10 -27.26 16.42
C ASP A 350 -30.07 -27.37 17.60
N THR A 351 -30.20 -26.30 18.38
CA THR A 351 -31.25 -26.20 19.41
C THR A 351 -32.63 -26.30 18.73
N PRO A 352 -33.55 -27.16 19.21
CA PRO A 352 -34.85 -27.33 18.60
C PRO A 352 -35.63 -26.02 18.41
N ALA A 353 -36.35 -25.91 17.29
CA ALA A 353 -37.16 -24.74 16.96
C ALA A 353 -38.18 -24.37 18.06
N SER A 354 -38.71 -25.37 18.78
CA SER A 354 -39.64 -25.17 19.91
C SER A 354 -39.01 -24.48 21.11
N LEU A 355 -37.68 -24.57 21.26
CA LEU A 355 -36.93 -23.90 22.32
C LEU A 355 -36.38 -22.55 21.85
N ASN A 356 -36.49 -22.22 20.56
CA ASN A 356 -36.04 -20.97 19.96
C ASN A 356 -36.98 -19.79 20.25
N VAL A 357 -37.24 -19.52 21.52
CA VAL A 357 -38.12 -18.46 22.00
C VAL A 357 -37.28 -17.31 22.54
N ASP A 358 -37.68 -16.08 22.24
CA ASP A 358 -37.00 -14.90 22.76
C ASP A 358 -36.95 -14.88 24.30
N ASN A 359 -35.85 -14.42 24.86
CA ASN A 359 -35.52 -14.40 26.28
C ASN A 359 -35.48 -15.78 26.99
N ARG A 360 -35.48 -16.90 26.25
CA ARG A 360 -35.38 -18.23 26.84
C ARG A 360 -33.94 -18.51 27.30
N LYS A 361 -33.78 -18.85 28.57
CA LYS A 361 -32.51 -19.21 29.22
C LYS A 361 -32.34 -20.72 29.27
N LEU A 362 -31.24 -21.21 28.71
CA LEU A 362 -30.96 -22.64 28.51
C LEU A 362 -29.53 -22.98 28.93
N SER A 363 -29.28 -24.25 29.19
CA SER A 363 -27.93 -24.77 29.40
C SER A 363 -27.76 -26.09 28.68
N PHE A 364 -26.53 -26.43 28.28
CA PHE A 364 -26.25 -27.75 27.72
C PHE A 364 -24.97 -28.38 28.28
N GLN A 365 -24.93 -29.71 28.21
CA GLN A 365 -23.76 -30.53 28.48
C GLN A 365 -23.66 -31.65 27.43
N VAL A 366 -22.46 -32.19 27.26
CA VAL A 366 -22.16 -33.22 26.26
C VAL A 366 -21.43 -34.40 26.90
N ILE A 367 -21.75 -35.61 26.46
CA ILE A 367 -21.07 -36.86 26.82
C ILE A 367 -20.49 -37.50 25.55
N GLY A 368 -19.26 -38.00 25.62
CA GLY A 368 -18.62 -38.73 24.52
C GLY A 368 -19.06 -40.19 24.49
N TRP A 369 -19.22 -40.77 23.30
CA TRP A 369 -19.65 -42.15 23.08
C TRP A 369 -18.81 -42.80 21.97
N ASP A 370 -18.17 -43.95 22.21
CA ASP A 370 -17.36 -44.69 21.22
C ASP A 370 -18.11 -45.89 20.59
N GLY A 371 -19.37 -46.12 20.97
CA GLY A 371 -20.15 -47.30 20.57
C GLY A 371 -20.20 -48.42 21.62
N LEU A 372 -19.31 -48.39 22.62
CA LEU A 372 -19.24 -49.33 23.74
C LEU A 372 -19.45 -48.63 25.09
N HIS A 373 -18.79 -47.50 25.30
CA HIS A 373 -18.70 -46.77 26.54
C HIS A 373 -18.95 -45.26 26.39
N GLU A 374 -19.57 -44.71 27.44
CA GLU A 374 -19.61 -43.27 27.65
C GLU A 374 -18.30 -42.77 28.30
N SER A 375 -17.96 -41.51 28.00
CA SER A 375 -16.94 -40.77 28.73
C SER A 375 -17.21 -40.79 30.23
N LYS A 376 -16.14 -40.80 31.03
CA LYS A 376 -16.25 -40.93 32.50
C LYS A 376 -17.07 -39.81 33.16
N SER A 377 -17.05 -38.61 32.58
CA SER A 377 -17.88 -37.49 33.00
C SER A 377 -18.48 -36.78 31.79
N ALA A 378 -19.57 -36.05 32.02
CA ALA A 378 -20.04 -35.04 31.09
C ALA A 378 -19.09 -33.84 31.05
N SER A 379 -19.24 -33.01 30.02
CA SER A 379 -18.58 -31.70 29.92
C SER A 379 -18.96 -30.76 31.06
N ALA A 380 -18.24 -29.63 31.17
CA ALA A 380 -18.74 -28.48 31.92
C ALA A 380 -20.08 -27.98 31.33
N TRP A 381 -20.87 -27.29 32.16
CA TRP A 381 -22.10 -26.63 31.73
C TRP A 381 -21.81 -25.44 30.84
N CYS A 382 -22.65 -25.24 29.83
CA CYS A 382 -22.66 -24.03 29.02
C CYS A 382 -24.03 -23.36 29.03
N ASP A 383 -24.10 -22.18 29.65
CA ASP A 383 -25.32 -21.36 29.75
C ASP A 383 -25.43 -20.41 28.54
N TYR A 384 -26.61 -20.37 27.94
CA TYR A 384 -26.92 -19.45 26.84
C TYR A 384 -28.38 -18.97 26.88
N THR A 385 -28.61 -17.78 26.34
CA THR A 385 -29.92 -17.12 26.27
C THR A 385 -30.20 -16.70 24.85
N ILE A 386 -31.38 -17.07 24.38
CA ILE A 386 -31.85 -16.67 23.05
C ILE A 386 -32.42 -15.27 23.17
N ASP A 387 -31.85 -14.34 22.42
CA ASP A 387 -32.17 -12.92 22.50
C ASP A 387 -32.35 -12.37 21.09
N LYS A 388 -33.60 -12.05 20.75
CA LYS A 388 -34.07 -11.58 19.46
C LYS A 388 -34.52 -10.12 19.52
N THR A 389 -34.43 -9.48 20.69
CA THR A 389 -34.96 -8.13 20.92
C THR A 389 -33.84 -7.11 20.80
N ALA A 390 -33.87 -6.28 19.75
CA ALA A 390 -32.91 -5.20 19.59
C ALA A 390 -33.11 -4.07 20.62
N PRO A 391 -32.05 -3.31 20.96
CA PRO A 391 -32.18 -2.10 21.78
C PRO A 391 -33.19 -1.11 21.18
N GLN A 392 -34.01 -0.49 22.04
CA GLN A 392 -35.18 0.27 21.61
C GLN A 392 -35.00 1.79 21.69
N TYR A 393 -33.97 2.28 22.38
CA TYR A 393 -33.76 3.69 22.62
C TYR A 393 -32.55 4.24 21.87
N ALA A 394 -32.59 5.53 21.54
CA ALA A 394 -31.49 6.19 20.84
C ALA A 394 -30.25 6.28 21.75
N PRO A 395 -29.04 6.03 21.23
CA PRO A 395 -27.82 6.19 22.00
C PRO A 395 -27.51 7.66 22.30
N GLY A 396 -26.81 7.92 23.40
CA GLY A 396 -26.19 9.22 23.67
C GLY A 396 -24.93 9.39 22.83
N VAL A 397 -24.68 10.59 22.31
CA VAL A 397 -23.48 10.93 21.53
C VAL A 397 -22.96 12.29 21.97
N SER A 398 -21.66 12.37 22.27
CA SER A 398 -20.98 13.63 22.60
C SER A 398 -19.58 13.69 21.99
N SER A 399 -19.04 14.89 21.83
CA SER A 399 -17.65 15.11 21.42
C SER A 399 -17.06 16.35 22.10
N PRO A 400 -15.82 16.30 22.60
CA PRO A 400 -15.11 17.48 23.08
C PRO A 400 -14.60 18.37 21.93
N THR A 401 -14.46 17.83 20.71
CA THR A 401 -13.91 18.53 19.55
C THR A 401 -15.00 19.15 18.69
N TYR A 402 -16.03 18.37 18.38
CA TYR A 402 -17.10 18.75 17.47
C TYR A 402 -18.37 19.06 18.26
N LYS A 403 -18.86 20.30 18.17
CA LYS A 403 -20.06 20.74 18.90
C LYS A 403 -21.31 20.36 18.11
N GLU A 404 -22.31 19.80 18.79
CA GLU A 404 -23.59 19.46 18.16
C GLU A 404 -24.28 20.73 17.63
N CYS A 405 -24.84 20.64 16.43
CA CYS A 405 -25.60 21.67 15.73
C CYS A 405 -27.02 21.16 15.44
N PRO A 406 -27.98 21.36 16.37
CA PRO A 406 -29.29 20.69 16.33
C PRO A 406 -30.24 21.18 15.23
N ASP A 407 -30.16 22.47 14.83
CA ASP A 407 -31.28 23.16 14.15
C ASP A 407 -31.09 23.45 12.64
N GLU A 408 -30.09 22.88 11.94
CA GLU A 408 -29.80 23.17 10.52
C GLU A 408 -29.52 24.66 10.18
N VAL A 409 -29.54 25.54 11.19
CA VAL A 409 -29.14 26.96 11.13
C VAL A 409 -27.62 27.05 11.29
N VAL A 410 -26.98 27.96 10.56
CA VAL A 410 -25.52 28.18 10.54
C VAL A 410 -24.94 28.21 11.96
N CYS A 411 -24.29 27.12 12.34
CA CYS A 411 -23.53 27.02 13.59
C CYS A 411 -22.06 27.39 13.33
N PRO A 412 -21.33 27.96 14.31
CA PRO A 412 -19.90 28.17 14.18
C PRO A 412 -19.17 26.85 13.90
N ALA A 413 -18.20 26.89 12.99
CA ALA A 413 -17.34 25.74 12.73
C ALA A 413 -16.62 25.29 14.02
N SER A 414 -16.59 23.97 14.22
CA SER A 414 -15.79 23.33 15.27
C SER A 414 -14.89 22.28 14.64
N GLY A 415 -13.62 22.22 15.05
CA GLY A 415 -12.60 21.45 14.34
C GLY A 415 -12.36 21.97 12.91
N ALA A 416 -11.80 21.11 12.07
CA ALA A 416 -11.46 21.41 10.67
C ALA A 416 -11.45 20.13 9.84
N ALA A 417 -11.63 20.24 8.53
CA ALA A 417 -11.52 19.10 7.61
C ALA A 417 -10.15 18.40 7.81
N GLY A 418 -10.18 17.07 7.93
CA GLY A 418 -9.00 16.25 8.21
C GLY A 418 -8.55 16.21 9.67
N PHE A 419 -9.18 16.96 10.58
CA PHE A 419 -8.87 16.94 12.00
C PHE A 419 -9.59 15.79 12.71
N THR A 420 -8.86 14.88 13.35
CA THR A 420 -9.47 13.74 14.05
C THR A 420 -9.99 14.17 15.43
N GLY A 421 -11.28 14.02 15.66
CA GLY A 421 -11.96 14.33 16.93
C GLY A 421 -12.42 13.07 17.65
N GLY A 422 -12.43 13.13 18.99
CA GLY A 422 -12.99 12.06 19.83
C GLY A 422 -14.50 12.14 19.92
N PHE A 423 -15.14 10.98 19.98
CA PHE A 423 -16.57 10.83 20.22
C PHE A 423 -16.81 9.79 21.31
N GLU A 424 -17.78 10.08 22.17
CA GLU A 424 -18.26 9.16 23.20
C GLU A 424 -19.70 8.76 22.91
N PHE A 425 -19.98 7.46 22.98
CA PHE A 425 -21.31 6.90 22.84
C PHE A 425 -21.74 6.20 24.13
N THR A 426 -22.98 6.42 24.53
CA THR A 426 -23.57 5.81 25.73
C THR A 426 -24.88 5.10 25.39
N ALA A 427 -25.12 3.99 26.08
CA ALA A 427 -26.40 3.31 26.03
C ALA A 427 -27.41 4.10 26.85
N ASP A 428 -28.68 4.07 26.43
CA ASP A 428 -29.76 4.52 27.30
C ASP A 428 -29.87 3.56 28.50
N ALA A 429 -30.12 4.08 29.70
CA ALA A 429 -30.18 3.27 30.92
C ALA A 429 -31.28 2.17 30.88
N ARG A 430 -32.24 2.28 29.95
CA ARG A 430 -33.30 1.29 29.74
C ARG A 430 -32.86 0.09 28.89
N ASP A 431 -31.82 0.22 28.08
CA ASP A 431 -31.25 -0.88 27.29
C ASP A 431 -30.06 -1.49 28.07
N THR A 432 -30.30 -2.60 28.79
CA THR A 432 -29.36 -3.12 29.82
C THR A 432 -28.25 -4.04 29.31
N ASP A 433 -28.27 -4.44 28.04
CA ASP A 433 -27.38 -5.44 27.46
C ASP A 433 -26.70 -4.97 26.16
N VAL A 434 -26.56 -3.65 26.01
CA VAL A 434 -25.78 -3.04 24.93
C VAL A 434 -24.30 -3.46 25.03
N ALA A 435 -23.77 -4.04 23.96
CA ALA A 435 -22.37 -4.43 23.85
C ALA A 435 -21.50 -3.40 23.11
N GLY A 436 -22.12 -2.55 22.28
CA GLY A 436 -21.42 -1.52 21.53
C GLY A 436 -22.33 -0.73 20.59
N PHE A 437 -21.72 -0.02 19.65
CA PHE A 437 -22.42 0.87 18.74
C PHE A 437 -21.89 0.74 17.32
N ARG A 438 -22.79 0.83 16.34
CA ARG A 438 -22.48 1.02 14.93
C ARG A 438 -22.63 2.48 14.55
N TYR A 439 -21.73 2.99 13.71
CA TYR A 439 -21.79 4.38 13.27
C TYR A 439 -21.30 4.60 11.84
N THR A 440 -21.86 5.63 11.20
CA THR A 440 -21.45 6.14 9.87
C THR A 440 -21.29 7.65 9.91
N LEU A 441 -20.35 8.18 9.13
CA LEU A 441 -20.18 9.62 8.92
C LEU A 441 -20.54 9.99 7.48
N GLN A 442 -21.39 10.99 7.33
CA GLN A 442 -21.75 11.58 6.04
C GLN A 442 -21.31 13.04 5.98
N GLY A 443 -20.55 13.39 4.93
CA GLY A 443 -20.08 14.76 4.69
C GLY A 443 -20.95 15.59 3.77
N ALA A 444 -20.70 16.90 3.72
CA ALA A 444 -21.45 17.87 2.93
C ALA A 444 -21.32 17.65 1.40
N ASP A 445 -20.18 17.11 0.96
CA ASP A 445 -19.84 16.78 -0.42
C ASP A 445 -20.37 15.41 -0.86
N GLN A 446 -20.84 14.58 0.07
CA GLN A 446 -21.36 13.24 -0.22
C GLN A 446 -22.84 13.30 -0.57
N THR A 447 -23.13 13.37 -1.87
CA THR A 447 -24.47 13.07 -2.42
C THR A 447 -24.65 11.54 -2.57
N GLY A 448 -25.91 11.07 -2.55
CA GLY A 448 -26.30 9.68 -2.30
C GLY A 448 -25.56 8.59 -3.11
N ASP A 449 -25.50 7.39 -2.51
CA ASP A 449 -24.86 6.14 -2.94
C ASP A 449 -23.35 5.95 -2.68
N THR A 450 -22.64 6.92 -2.08
CA THR A 450 -21.26 6.65 -1.61
C THR A 450 -21.28 5.62 -0.47
N PRO A 451 -20.50 4.51 -0.51
CA PRO A 451 -20.48 3.51 0.55
C PRO A 451 -20.04 4.13 1.88
N GLN A 452 -21.00 4.42 2.76
CA GLN A 452 -20.69 4.85 4.12
C GLN A 452 -20.07 3.68 4.87
N GLN A 453 -18.87 3.87 5.43
CA GLN A 453 -18.23 2.83 6.23
C GLN A 453 -19.02 2.65 7.54
N ASP A 454 -19.76 1.55 7.64
CA ASP A 454 -20.39 1.10 8.88
C ASP A 454 -19.31 0.56 9.83
N LYS A 455 -19.03 1.31 10.90
CA LYS A 455 -17.98 1.01 11.87
C LYS A 455 -18.59 0.56 13.19
N TYR A 456 -17.93 -0.38 13.88
CA TYR A 456 -18.34 -0.84 15.22
C TYR A 456 -17.34 -0.40 16.29
N VAL A 457 -17.87 0.03 17.44
CA VAL A 457 -17.07 0.29 18.66
C VAL A 457 -17.73 -0.39 19.85
N ALA A 458 -16.96 -1.19 20.59
CA ALA A 458 -17.44 -1.85 21.80
C ALA A 458 -17.55 -0.86 22.97
N ILE A 459 -18.47 -1.13 23.89
CA ILE A 459 -18.60 -0.36 25.12
C ILE A 459 -17.43 -0.66 26.07
N GLY A 460 -16.87 0.38 26.71
CA GLY A 460 -15.85 0.22 27.74
C GLY A 460 -16.43 -0.34 29.04
N SER A 461 -15.55 -0.77 29.96
CA SER A 461 -15.95 -1.23 31.30
C SER A 461 -16.63 -0.15 32.15
N ASP A 462 -16.46 1.12 31.77
CA ASP A 462 -17.11 2.29 32.37
C ASP A 462 -18.49 2.60 31.75
N GLY A 463 -18.97 1.77 30.82
CA GLY A 463 -20.26 1.96 30.15
C GLY A 463 -20.23 3.01 29.02
N VAL A 464 -19.05 3.44 28.58
CA VAL A 464 -18.89 4.43 27.51
C VAL A 464 -18.06 3.84 26.37
N ALA A 465 -18.57 3.88 25.15
CA ALA A 465 -17.79 3.55 23.97
C ALA A 465 -17.08 4.80 23.44
N ARG A 466 -15.79 4.70 23.13
CA ARG A 466 -14.98 5.84 22.65
C ARG A 466 -14.42 5.54 21.28
N THR A 467 -14.59 6.48 20.35
CA THR A 467 -14.07 6.34 18.99
C THR A 467 -13.50 7.66 18.49
N LEU A 468 -12.68 7.57 17.44
CA LEU A 468 -12.04 8.70 16.79
C LEU A 468 -12.61 8.83 15.38
N VAL A 469 -13.00 10.04 15.00
CA VAL A 469 -13.63 10.31 13.70
C VAL A 469 -12.88 11.46 13.03
N THR A 470 -12.55 11.27 11.75
CA THR A 470 -11.85 12.25 10.91
C THR A 470 -12.79 12.69 9.78
N PRO A 471 -13.38 13.89 9.83
CA PRO A 471 -14.19 14.42 8.73
C PRO A 471 -13.36 14.65 7.47
N GLY A 472 -13.90 14.24 6.32
CA GLY A 472 -13.23 14.33 5.02
C GLY A 472 -13.45 15.64 4.27
N SER A 473 -14.40 16.48 4.71
CA SER A 473 -14.77 17.73 4.04
C SER A 473 -15.18 18.80 5.07
N ASP A 474 -15.13 20.07 4.66
CA ASP A 474 -15.70 21.16 5.44
C ASP A 474 -17.22 21.27 5.23
N GLY A 475 -17.89 22.04 6.08
CA GLY A 475 -19.35 22.17 6.07
C GLY A 475 -20.07 21.21 7.02
N LEU A 476 -21.37 20.99 6.78
CA LEU A 476 -22.22 20.17 7.64
C LEU A 476 -21.85 18.68 7.54
N GLN A 477 -21.63 18.04 8.68
CA GLN A 477 -21.38 16.62 8.81
C GLN A 477 -22.45 15.97 9.67
N VAL A 478 -22.80 14.72 9.35
CA VAL A 478 -23.80 13.93 10.10
C VAL A 478 -23.19 12.60 10.53
N LEU A 479 -22.98 12.42 11.84
CA LEU A 479 -22.59 11.15 12.44
C LEU A 479 -23.85 10.41 12.90
N THR A 480 -24.17 9.30 12.26
CA THR A 480 -25.32 8.45 12.60
C THR A 480 -24.86 7.29 13.47
N VAL A 481 -25.47 7.09 14.65
CA VAL A 481 -25.06 6.08 15.63
C VAL A 481 -26.26 5.21 16.03
N ARG A 482 -26.05 3.89 16.11
CA ARG A 482 -27.04 2.87 16.51
C ARG A 482 -26.44 1.95 17.57
N ALA A 483 -27.20 1.60 18.60
CA ALA A 483 -26.79 0.63 19.62
C ALA A 483 -26.86 -0.81 19.08
N VAL A 484 -25.96 -1.66 19.59
CA VAL A 484 -25.86 -3.10 19.31
C VAL A 484 -25.79 -3.86 20.65
N ASP A 485 -26.65 -4.84 20.85
CA ASP A 485 -26.66 -5.67 22.07
C ASP A 485 -25.62 -6.81 22.06
N GLN A 486 -25.53 -7.54 23.17
CA GLN A 486 -24.67 -8.73 23.32
C GLN A 486 -25.02 -9.88 22.35
N ALA A 487 -26.26 -9.96 21.87
CA ALA A 487 -26.72 -10.96 20.91
C ALA A 487 -26.39 -10.57 19.44
N GLY A 488 -26.02 -9.30 19.21
CA GLY A 488 -25.68 -8.72 17.92
C GLY A 488 -26.83 -7.99 17.23
N ASN A 489 -28.00 -7.82 17.88
CA ASN A 489 -29.11 -7.10 17.27
C ASN A 489 -28.82 -5.59 17.22
N VAL A 490 -29.18 -4.95 16.11
CA VAL A 490 -28.97 -3.52 15.90
C VAL A 490 -30.29 -2.77 16.11
N SER A 491 -30.25 -1.72 16.93
CA SER A 491 -31.41 -0.85 17.20
C SER A 491 -32.02 -0.28 15.92
N LEU A 492 -33.36 -0.22 15.86
CA LEU A 492 -34.06 0.47 14.78
C LEU A 492 -33.96 1.99 14.91
N VAL A 493 -33.90 2.49 16.15
CA VAL A 493 -33.75 3.92 16.47
C VAL A 493 -32.29 4.34 16.33
N GLU A 494 -32.05 5.52 15.75
CA GLU A 494 -30.72 6.07 15.51
C GLU A 494 -30.55 7.46 16.13
N LYS A 495 -29.33 7.82 16.53
CA LYS A 495 -28.95 9.18 16.90
C LYS A 495 -28.18 9.82 15.74
N LYS A 496 -28.68 10.94 15.22
CA LYS A 496 -27.96 11.78 14.25
C LYS A 496 -27.30 12.95 14.97
N PHE A 497 -25.99 12.88 15.15
CA PHE A 497 -25.17 13.96 15.69
C PHE A 497 -24.67 14.81 14.53
N ARG A 498 -25.30 15.99 14.35
CA ARG A 498 -24.94 16.95 13.30
C ARG A 498 -23.93 17.95 13.82
N PHE A 499 -22.91 18.30 13.05
CA PHE A 499 -21.90 19.29 13.44
C PHE A 499 -21.31 20.00 12.22
N TRP A 500 -20.85 21.24 12.39
CA TRP A 500 -20.25 22.03 11.31
C TRP A 500 -18.72 21.99 11.40
N VAL A 501 -18.07 21.62 10.30
CA VAL A 501 -16.61 21.50 10.18
C VAL A 501 -16.02 22.69 9.42
N GLY A 502 -14.92 23.25 9.94
CA GLY A 502 -14.21 24.34 9.28
C GLY A 502 -13.31 23.87 8.14
N ARG A 503 -12.81 24.81 7.34
CA ARG A 503 -11.80 24.54 6.30
C ARG A 503 -10.53 23.93 6.90
N GLY A 504 -9.84 23.08 6.13
CA GLY A 504 -8.56 22.47 6.53
C GLY A 504 -7.53 23.51 6.95
N THR A 505 -6.80 23.25 8.03
CA THR A 505 -5.77 24.17 8.54
C THR A 505 -4.51 24.14 7.67
N PRO A 506 -3.75 25.26 7.60
CA PRO A 506 -2.44 25.28 6.93
C PRO A 506 -1.43 24.33 7.62
N PRO A 507 -0.30 24.00 6.98
CA PRO A 507 0.73 23.18 7.62
C PRO A 507 1.30 23.88 8.86
N VAL A 508 1.72 23.08 9.83
CA VAL A 508 2.37 23.55 11.07
C VAL A 508 3.84 23.90 10.85
N ALA A 509 4.46 23.32 9.82
CA ALA A 509 5.82 23.63 9.37
C ALA A 509 5.88 23.56 7.84
N GLN A 510 6.60 24.48 7.21
CA GLN A 510 6.85 24.48 5.77
C GLN A 510 8.24 25.02 5.46
N TRP A 511 9.08 24.21 4.82
CA TRP A 511 10.35 24.63 4.27
C TRP A 511 10.27 24.61 2.75
N ARG A 512 10.26 25.80 2.12
CA ARG A 512 10.29 25.90 0.66
C ARG A 512 11.60 25.40 0.05
N LEU A 513 12.71 25.58 0.77
CA LEU A 513 14.06 25.21 0.31
C LEU A 513 14.56 26.04 -0.89
N ASP A 514 14.11 27.30 -0.97
CA ASP A 514 14.47 28.32 -1.97
C ASP A 514 15.78 29.08 -1.64
N GLY A 515 16.82 28.41 -1.13
CA GLY A 515 18.09 29.08 -0.81
C GLY A 515 19.03 29.22 -2.03
N HIS A 516 19.99 30.14 -1.96
CA HIS A 516 20.91 30.39 -3.08
C HIS A 516 22.38 30.53 -2.70
N GLY A 517 23.27 30.01 -3.55
CA GLY A 517 24.71 30.15 -3.43
C GLY A 517 25.24 29.72 -2.06
N THR A 518 25.81 30.67 -1.30
CA THR A 518 26.39 30.42 0.03
C THR A 518 25.39 30.51 1.18
N ASP A 519 24.10 30.73 0.91
CA ASP A 519 23.08 30.88 1.94
C ASP A 519 23.09 29.66 2.88
N THR A 520 23.12 29.94 4.19
CA THR A 520 23.17 28.91 5.24
C THR A 520 21.83 28.73 5.94
N ALA A 521 20.93 29.71 5.89
CA ALA A 521 19.63 29.61 6.52
C ALA A 521 18.69 28.68 5.75
N VAL A 522 17.94 27.86 6.47
CA VAL A 522 16.82 27.06 5.97
C VAL A 522 15.58 27.45 6.78
N VAL A 523 14.66 28.20 6.17
CA VAL A 523 13.59 28.89 6.90
C VAL A 523 12.29 28.07 6.90
N ASP A 524 11.64 28.01 8.06
CA ASP A 524 10.25 27.56 8.21
C ASP A 524 9.29 28.75 8.04
N ASP A 525 8.52 28.74 6.95
CA ASP A 525 7.56 29.80 6.61
C ASP A 525 6.28 29.77 7.48
N ARG A 526 6.22 28.89 8.50
CA ARG A 526 5.09 28.78 9.42
C ARG A 526 5.38 29.39 10.78
N PRO A 527 4.33 29.78 11.54
CA PRO A 527 4.49 30.41 12.86
C PRO A 527 5.32 29.61 13.86
N GLY A 528 5.51 28.29 13.62
CA GLY A 528 6.34 27.41 14.44
C GLY A 528 7.84 27.74 14.40
N ARG A 529 8.31 28.41 13.34
CA ARG A 529 9.71 28.86 13.16
C ARG A 529 10.72 27.75 13.46
N LEU A 530 10.46 26.56 12.93
CA LEU A 530 11.38 25.42 12.98
C LEU A 530 12.53 25.63 11.97
N ASP A 531 13.18 26.80 12.05
CA ASP A 531 14.28 27.19 11.19
C ASP A 531 15.47 26.24 11.39
N GLY A 532 16.32 26.12 10.38
CA GLY A 532 17.52 25.32 10.42
C GLY A 532 18.68 25.94 9.68
N VAL A 533 19.78 25.21 9.70
CA VAL A 533 21.05 25.62 9.09
C VAL A 533 21.54 24.53 8.14
N LYS A 534 21.84 24.93 6.91
CA LYS A 534 22.58 24.14 5.93
C LYS A 534 24.03 23.98 6.42
N PRO A 535 24.54 22.75 6.62
CA PRO A 535 25.90 22.51 7.11
C PRO A 535 26.95 23.07 6.15
N ALA A 536 28.15 23.35 6.69
CA ALA A 536 29.28 23.81 5.90
C ALA A 536 29.89 22.67 5.06
N GLY A 537 30.47 23.03 3.90
CA GLY A 537 31.10 22.09 2.97
C GLY A 537 30.16 21.59 1.86
N ASP A 538 30.63 20.62 1.08
CA ASP A 538 30.01 20.23 -0.20
C ASP A 538 28.99 19.09 -0.06
N ALA A 539 28.66 18.67 1.18
CA ALA A 539 27.69 17.62 1.43
C ALA A 539 26.24 18.07 1.16
N VAL A 540 26.01 19.38 1.22
CA VAL A 540 24.71 20.01 0.96
C VAL A 540 24.92 21.26 0.12
N ALA A 541 24.14 21.41 -0.94
CA ALA A 541 24.20 22.57 -1.83
C ALA A 541 22.80 22.98 -2.28
N TRP A 542 22.61 24.25 -2.60
CA TRP A 542 21.44 24.70 -3.32
C TRP A 542 21.57 24.35 -4.80
N ARG A 543 20.48 23.88 -5.42
CA ARG A 543 20.39 23.55 -6.85
C ARG A 543 19.03 23.98 -7.38
N THR A 544 18.88 24.04 -8.70
CA THR A 544 17.57 24.27 -9.33
C THR A 544 16.56 23.24 -8.83
N GLY A 545 15.45 23.75 -8.29
CA GLY A 545 14.39 22.98 -7.63
C GLY A 545 13.30 22.49 -8.56
N ARG A 546 12.26 21.90 -7.98
CA ARG A 546 10.97 21.69 -8.64
C ARG A 546 10.17 22.99 -8.65
N ILE A 547 10.30 23.77 -7.58
CA ILE A 547 9.71 25.09 -7.36
C ILE A 547 10.85 26.00 -6.91
N GLY A 548 11.33 26.87 -7.79
CA GLY A 548 12.46 27.75 -7.44
C GLY A 548 13.74 26.94 -7.26
N ASP A 549 14.26 26.89 -6.05
CA ASP A 549 15.45 26.12 -5.71
C ASP A 549 15.14 24.94 -4.79
N ALA A 550 16.12 24.05 -4.63
CA ALA A 550 16.01 22.88 -3.80
C ALA A 550 17.29 22.63 -3.03
N LEU A 551 17.11 21.99 -1.87
CA LEU A 551 18.21 21.43 -1.11
C LEU A 551 18.70 20.16 -1.81
N TRP A 552 19.95 20.14 -2.26
CA TRP A 552 20.60 18.94 -2.74
C TRP A 552 21.57 18.38 -1.70
N THR A 553 21.59 17.06 -1.54
CA THR A 553 22.51 16.34 -0.65
C THR A 553 23.26 15.24 -1.39
N ASN A 554 24.51 14.99 -0.99
CA ASN A 554 25.39 14.05 -1.68
C ASN A 554 25.29 12.59 -1.21
N GLY A 555 24.31 12.23 -0.36
CA GLY A 555 24.16 10.86 0.14
C GLY A 555 25.02 10.48 1.35
N THR A 556 25.85 11.39 1.88
CA THR A 556 26.71 11.14 3.06
C THR A 556 26.02 11.50 4.38
N PRO A 557 26.50 11.00 5.54
CA PRO A 557 25.97 11.37 6.86
C PRO A 557 25.99 12.87 7.19
N ALA A 558 26.84 13.65 6.51
CA ALA A 558 26.90 15.10 6.64
C ALA A 558 25.84 15.84 5.79
N GLY A 559 25.16 15.14 4.87
CA GLY A 559 24.18 15.71 3.94
C GLY A 559 22.77 15.83 4.54
N TYR A 560 22.54 16.78 5.44
CA TYR A 560 21.23 17.02 6.08
C TYR A 560 21.07 18.49 6.50
N VAL A 561 19.87 18.95 6.82
CA VAL A 561 19.65 20.27 7.46
C VAL A 561 19.65 20.12 8.98
N ALA A 562 20.47 20.91 9.66
CA ALA A 562 20.44 21.00 11.12
C ALA A 562 19.26 21.91 11.55
N LEU A 563 18.07 21.32 11.70
CA LEU A 563 16.89 22.04 12.20
C LEU A 563 17.05 22.36 13.69
N GLY A 564 16.80 23.62 14.05
CA GLY A 564 16.99 24.17 15.39
C GLY A 564 15.70 24.16 16.20
N ALA A 565 15.03 23.02 16.40
CA ALA A 565 13.82 22.98 17.23
C ALA A 565 13.34 21.57 17.60
N LYS A 566 12.46 21.52 18.61
CA LYS A 566 11.62 20.39 19.06
C LYS A 566 10.81 19.71 17.93
N SER A 567 10.12 18.62 18.26
CA SER A 567 9.16 17.94 17.36
C SER A 567 8.22 18.91 16.65
N ALA A 568 8.10 18.79 15.33
CA ALA A 568 7.21 19.60 14.50
C ALA A 568 5.74 19.18 14.66
N ILE A 569 5.50 17.88 14.81
CA ILE A 569 4.18 17.27 14.91
C ILE A 569 4.14 16.24 16.05
N ASN A 570 2.95 15.93 16.54
CA ASN A 570 2.69 14.79 17.40
C ASN A 570 2.36 13.56 16.55
N THR A 571 3.33 12.65 16.41
CA THR A 571 3.18 11.41 15.63
C THR A 571 2.28 10.36 16.29
N SER A 572 1.82 10.59 17.53
CA SER A 572 0.80 9.74 18.18
C SER A 572 -0.63 10.07 17.75
N LYS A 573 -0.81 11.10 16.93
CA LYS A 573 -2.09 11.63 16.43
C LYS A 573 -2.06 11.69 14.91
N SER A 574 -3.20 11.96 14.28
CA SER A 574 -3.25 12.10 12.82
C SER A 574 -2.36 13.23 12.31
N PHE A 575 -1.58 12.95 11.26
CA PHE A 575 -0.67 13.90 10.65
C PHE A 575 -0.43 13.57 9.17
N THR A 576 0.05 14.57 8.42
CA THR A 576 0.46 14.43 7.02
C THR A 576 1.82 15.09 6.81
N VAL A 577 2.66 14.49 5.98
CA VAL A 577 3.96 15.02 5.56
C VAL A 577 4.03 15.00 4.05
N SER A 578 4.36 16.12 3.40
CA SER A 578 4.58 16.20 1.96
C SER A 578 5.97 16.73 1.63
N ALA A 579 6.55 16.27 0.52
CA ALA A 579 7.79 16.80 -0.04
C ALA A 579 7.88 16.51 -1.54
N TRP A 580 8.45 17.43 -2.31
CA TRP A 580 9.01 17.11 -3.62
C TRP A 580 10.40 16.53 -3.43
N VAL A 581 10.68 15.41 -4.10
CA VAL A 581 11.95 14.71 -4.00
C VAL A 581 12.47 14.29 -5.36
N LYS A 582 13.79 14.29 -5.53
CA LYS A 582 14.46 13.75 -6.73
C LYS A 582 15.69 12.97 -6.29
N LEU A 583 15.68 11.65 -6.46
CA LEU A 583 16.87 10.83 -6.25
C LEU A 583 17.85 11.03 -7.40
N ASP A 584 19.14 11.22 -7.11
CA ASP A 584 20.14 11.24 -8.17
C ASP A 584 20.39 9.83 -8.74
N GLN A 585 20.28 8.81 -7.88
CA GLN A 585 20.51 7.41 -8.23
C GLN A 585 19.58 6.48 -7.43
N VAL A 586 19.19 5.37 -8.05
CA VAL A 586 18.51 4.25 -7.39
C VAL A 586 19.59 3.27 -6.93
N ASP A 587 20.01 3.38 -5.66
CA ASP A 587 21.07 2.55 -5.10
C ASP A 587 20.54 1.49 -4.11
N GLY A 588 21.47 0.77 -3.47
CA GLY A 588 21.18 -0.28 -2.51
C GLY A 588 20.95 0.19 -1.07
N GLN A 589 20.77 1.50 -0.83
CA GLN A 589 20.62 2.05 0.52
C GLN A 589 19.21 2.63 0.73
N TYR A 590 18.74 2.62 1.99
CA TYR A 590 17.57 3.40 2.36
C TYR A 590 17.91 4.89 2.29
N ARG A 591 17.03 5.70 1.69
CA ARG A 591 17.22 7.15 1.53
C ARG A 591 15.99 7.88 2.07
N THR A 592 16.11 8.58 3.19
CA THR A 592 14.98 9.26 3.86
C THR A 592 15.06 10.77 3.64
N ALA A 593 14.02 11.33 2.99
CA ALA A 593 13.94 12.76 2.71
C ALA A 593 13.48 13.54 3.95
N VAL A 594 12.44 13.05 4.63
CA VAL A 594 11.86 13.68 5.82
C VAL A 594 11.60 12.64 6.89
N SER A 595 11.98 12.95 8.13
CA SER A 595 11.67 12.14 9.32
C SER A 595 11.49 13.03 10.55
N GLN A 596 11.04 12.44 11.66
CA GLN A 596 11.08 13.09 12.97
C GLN A 596 11.57 12.09 14.01
N ASP A 597 12.57 12.48 14.78
CA ASP A 597 13.28 11.55 15.66
C ASP A 597 12.52 11.24 16.95
N GLY A 598 12.61 10.00 17.40
CA GLY A 598 12.35 9.61 18.77
C GLY A 598 13.65 9.53 19.57
N SER A 599 13.61 8.82 20.71
CA SER A 599 14.80 8.62 21.54
C SER A 599 15.72 7.48 21.07
N SER A 600 15.24 6.59 20.20
CA SER A 600 16.04 5.51 19.60
C SER A 600 15.92 5.43 18.08
N ILE A 601 14.73 5.75 17.57
CA ILE A 601 14.38 5.62 16.16
C ILE A 601 13.47 6.77 15.75
N SER A 602 13.48 7.19 14.48
CA SER A 602 12.50 8.14 13.98
C SER A 602 11.06 7.58 14.04
N GLY A 603 10.10 8.43 14.42
CA GLY A 603 8.68 8.09 14.48
C GLY A 603 8.04 7.88 13.12
N PHE A 604 8.61 8.47 12.07
CA PHE A 604 8.25 8.16 10.69
C PHE A 604 9.43 8.32 9.74
N PHE A 605 9.31 7.72 8.55
CA PHE A 605 10.26 7.85 7.45
C PHE A 605 9.50 8.06 6.14
N LEU A 606 9.69 9.20 5.47
CA LEU A 606 9.27 9.40 4.08
C LEU A 606 10.48 9.15 3.18
N GLN A 607 10.55 7.96 2.57
CA GLN A 607 11.83 7.43 2.08
C GLN A 607 11.72 6.57 0.81
N TYR A 608 12.88 6.26 0.23
CA TYR A 608 13.09 5.20 -0.75
C TYR A 608 13.56 3.91 -0.07
N ASN A 609 12.97 2.79 -0.49
CA ASN A 609 13.30 1.43 -0.05
C ASN A 609 14.06 0.67 -1.14
N PRO A 610 15.34 0.32 -0.92
CA PRO A 610 16.18 -0.35 -1.91
C PRO A 610 15.79 -1.80 -2.17
N GLN A 611 15.14 -2.48 -1.21
CA GLN A 611 14.81 -3.91 -1.34
C GLN A 611 13.75 -4.16 -2.40
N ARG A 612 12.83 -3.22 -2.57
CA ARG A 612 11.75 -3.28 -3.56
C ARG A 612 11.85 -2.19 -4.63
N GLN A 613 12.87 -1.34 -4.52
CA GLN A 613 13.08 -0.14 -5.34
C GLN A 613 11.85 0.78 -5.39
N ARG A 614 11.17 0.98 -4.25
CA ARG A 614 9.88 1.70 -4.17
C ARG A 614 9.97 2.86 -3.19
N TRP A 615 9.07 3.83 -3.36
CA TRP A 615 8.82 4.84 -2.34
C TRP A 615 7.99 4.23 -1.22
N ASN A 616 8.29 4.54 0.03
CA ASN A 616 7.46 4.14 1.15
C ASN A 616 7.37 5.19 2.27
N PHE A 617 6.26 5.14 2.99
CA PHE A 617 6.03 5.87 4.22
C PHE A 617 5.92 4.87 5.37
N VAL A 618 6.80 4.99 6.35
CA VAL A 618 7.01 3.98 7.40
C VAL A 618 6.79 4.58 8.78
N LEU A 619 6.06 3.89 9.66
CA LEU A 619 5.91 4.21 11.08
C LEU A 619 6.30 2.98 11.93
N PRO A 620 7.27 3.08 12.85
CA PRO A 620 7.56 2.01 13.80
C PRO A 620 6.50 1.90 14.91
N GLN A 621 6.12 0.69 15.32
CA GLN A 621 5.15 0.46 16.41
C GLN A 621 5.62 0.93 17.80
N THR A 622 6.94 1.03 18.01
CA THR A 622 7.54 1.40 19.30
C THR A 622 8.82 2.21 19.12
N ASN A 623 9.19 3.01 20.11
CA ASN A 623 10.45 3.76 20.14
C ASN A 623 11.65 2.90 20.60
N ASN A 624 11.96 1.84 19.84
CA ASN A 624 13.12 0.97 20.07
C ASN A 624 13.69 0.44 18.74
N ASP A 625 14.87 -0.16 18.82
CA ASP A 625 15.66 -0.52 17.63
C ASP A 625 15.00 -1.63 16.79
N ASN A 626 14.33 -2.57 17.47
CA ASN A 626 13.71 -3.75 16.87
C ASN A 626 12.21 -3.57 16.56
N ALA A 627 11.71 -2.33 16.56
CA ALA A 627 10.30 -2.05 16.37
C ALA A 627 9.79 -2.61 15.03
N VAL A 628 8.63 -3.26 15.04
CA VAL A 628 7.97 -3.64 13.78
C VAL A 628 7.67 -2.36 12.98
N ARG A 629 7.99 -2.39 11.69
CA ARG A 629 7.82 -1.26 10.77
C ARG A 629 6.52 -1.45 10.00
N GLU A 630 5.52 -0.64 10.30
CA GLU A 630 4.29 -0.59 9.53
C GLU A 630 4.45 0.45 8.42
N LEU A 631 4.03 0.10 7.21
CA LEU A 631 4.37 0.89 6.04
C LEU A 631 3.29 0.86 4.96
N SER A 632 3.35 1.88 4.12
CA SER A 632 2.62 2.00 2.85
C SER A 632 3.64 2.23 1.74
N GLU A 633 3.49 1.56 0.59
CA GLU A 633 4.46 1.62 -0.53
C GLU A 633 3.78 2.05 -1.84
N SER A 634 4.58 2.65 -2.72
CA SER A 634 4.16 3.03 -4.07
C SER A 634 3.83 1.79 -4.93
N ALA A 635 2.92 1.96 -5.90
CA ALA A 635 2.55 0.90 -6.85
C ALA A 635 3.63 0.65 -7.93
N ALA A 636 4.41 1.66 -8.29
CA ALA A 636 5.52 1.58 -9.24
C ALA A 636 6.89 1.78 -8.54
N PRO A 637 7.99 1.26 -9.12
CA PRO A 637 9.35 1.56 -8.65
C PRO A 637 9.71 3.05 -8.73
N ALA A 638 10.65 3.48 -7.89
CA ALA A 638 11.24 4.81 -7.93
C ALA A 638 12.14 4.97 -9.16
N VAL A 639 12.17 6.16 -9.74
CA VAL A 639 12.96 6.49 -10.94
C VAL A 639 13.96 7.59 -10.61
N ALA A 640 15.25 7.35 -10.85
CA ALA A 640 16.30 8.36 -10.64
C ALA A 640 16.13 9.56 -11.60
N GLY A 641 16.61 10.72 -11.15
CA GLY A 641 16.55 11.99 -11.88
C GLY A 641 15.14 12.55 -12.08
N ARG A 642 14.12 11.96 -11.44
CA ARG A 642 12.71 12.37 -11.55
C ARG A 642 12.24 13.08 -10.30
N TRP A 643 11.75 14.32 -10.44
CA TRP A 643 10.98 14.96 -9.38
C TRP A 643 9.68 14.19 -9.14
N THR A 644 9.45 13.80 -7.90
CA THR A 644 8.30 13.02 -7.44
C THR A 644 7.73 13.71 -6.21
N HIS A 645 6.41 13.95 -6.18
CA HIS A 645 5.75 14.45 -4.98
C HIS A 645 5.34 13.28 -4.09
N LEU A 646 5.82 13.24 -2.85
CA LEU A 646 5.48 12.21 -1.89
C LEU A 646 4.64 12.80 -0.77
N VAL A 647 3.53 12.14 -0.43
CA VAL A 647 2.70 12.50 0.74
C VAL A 647 2.47 11.29 1.62
N GLY A 648 3.02 11.30 2.83
CA GLY A 648 2.73 10.31 3.87
C GLY A 648 1.61 10.81 4.78
N VAL A 649 0.57 10.00 4.97
CA VAL A 649 -0.58 10.29 5.83
C VAL A 649 -0.70 9.21 6.89
N TYR A 650 -0.74 9.61 8.16
CA TYR A 650 -1.20 8.76 9.25
C TYR A 650 -2.55 9.25 9.75
N ASP A 651 -3.53 8.34 9.80
CA ASP A 651 -4.87 8.58 10.34
C ASP A 651 -5.07 7.77 11.61
N ASP A 652 -4.99 8.44 12.76
CA ASP A 652 -5.18 7.84 14.09
C ASP A 652 -6.63 7.39 14.32
N GLY A 653 -7.60 7.95 13.58
CA GLY A 653 -9.00 7.53 13.62
C GLY A 653 -9.24 6.21 12.88
N ALA A 654 -8.62 6.05 11.71
CA ALA A 654 -8.70 4.83 10.92
C ALA A 654 -7.62 3.79 11.29
N LYS A 655 -6.61 4.17 12.10
CA LYS A 655 -5.38 3.39 12.32
C LYS A 655 -4.68 3.03 11.02
N GLN A 656 -4.64 3.95 10.06
CA GLN A 656 -4.12 3.70 8.71
C GLN A 656 -2.91 4.55 8.37
N VAL A 657 -1.95 3.93 7.68
CA VAL A 657 -0.79 4.56 7.04
C VAL A 657 -1.01 4.55 5.54
N ARG A 658 -0.89 5.71 4.89
CA ARG A 658 -1.07 5.87 3.44
C ARG A 658 0.09 6.68 2.87
N LEU A 659 0.56 6.29 1.69
CA LEU A 659 1.49 7.03 0.85
C LEU A 659 0.75 7.43 -0.42
N TYR A 660 0.94 8.67 -0.85
CA TYR A 660 0.57 9.13 -2.18
C TYR A 660 1.85 9.50 -2.95
N VAL A 661 1.93 9.07 -4.21
CA VAL A 661 3.03 9.38 -5.12
C VAL A 661 2.46 10.15 -6.30
N ASP A 662 2.93 11.37 -6.49
CA ASP A 662 2.40 12.33 -7.45
C ASP A 662 0.89 12.58 -7.31
N GLY A 663 0.31 12.32 -6.13
CA GLY A 663 -1.13 12.43 -5.87
C GLY A 663 -1.88 11.09 -5.86
N VAL A 664 -1.22 9.98 -6.23
CA VAL A 664 -1.87 8.68 -6.38
C VAL A 664 -1.64 7.80 -5.17
N PRO A 665 -2.70 7.18 -4.61
CA PRO A 665 -2.55 6.31 -3.45
C PRO A 665 -1.73 5.05 -3.78
N GLY A 666 -0.79 4.74 -2.89
CA GLY A 666 -0.10 3.45 -2.80
C GLY A 666 -0.91 2.42 -2.02
N SER A 667 -0.23 1.42 -1.47
CA SER A 667 -0.86 0.43 -0.57
C SER A 667 -1.35 1.07 0.73
N VAL A 668 -2.30 0.46 1.44
CA VAL A 668 -2.73 0.93 2.76
C VAL A 668 -2.11 0.04 3.84
N GLY A 669 -1.39 0.65 4.79
CA GLY A 669 -0.87 0.00 5.99
C GLY A 669 -1.77 0.22 7.20
N THR A 670 -1.65 -0.64 8.22
CA THR A 670 -2.30 -0.45 9.53
C THR A 670 -1.27 0.01 10.56
N HIS A 671 -1.61 0.95 11.45
CA HIS A 671 -0.78 1.38 12.57
C HIS A 671 -1.63 1.66 13.83
N ALA A 672 -1.73 0.64 14.69
CA ALA A 672 -2.65 0.60 15.83
C ALA A 672 -2.07 1.14 17.15
N THR A 673 -0.74 1.14 17.30
CA THR A 673 -0.04 1.54 18.53
C THR A 673 0.88 2.73 18.27
N PRO A 674 0.33 3.91 17.97
CA PRO A 674 1.15 5.08 17.68
C PRO A 674 1.78 5.64 18.95
N TRP A 675 2.95 6.26 18.80
CA TRP A 675 3.69 6.89 19.89
C TRP A 675 4.22 8.25 19.46
N ALA A 676 4.45 9.14 20.44
CA ALA A 676 4.90 10.49 20.19
C ALA A 676 6.43 10.53 20.05
N ALA A 677 6.92 10.78 18.84
CA ALA A 677 8.32 11.07 18.56
C ALA A 677 8.62 12.52 18.94
N THR A 678 9.21 12.73 20.11
CA THR A 678 9.43 14.06 20.70
C THR A 678 10.75 14.71 20.30
N GLY A 679 11.56 14.05 19.48
CA GLY A 679 12.83 14.56 18.96
C GLY A 679 12.65 15.49 17.75
N LEU A 680 13.77 15.87 17.15
CA LEU A 680 13.83 16.88 16.09
C LEU A 680 13.18 16.35 14.80
N ALA A 681 12.52 17.23 14.05
CA ALA A 681 12.31 16.98 12.63
C ALA A 681 13.68 16.92 11.91
N GLN A 682 13.80 16.09 10.88
CA GLN A 682 15.01 15.93 10.07
C GLN A 682 14.67 16.09 8.59
N LEU A 683 15.53 16.83 7.88
CA LEU A 683 15.53 16.90 6.42
C LEU A 683 16.83 16.29 5.89
N GLY A 684 16.72 15.29 5.02
CA GLY A 684 17.85 14.63 4.38
C GLY A 684 18.46 13.44 5.13
N ARG A 685 17.86 12.99 6.25
CA ARG A 685 18.28 11.79 6.98
C ARG A 685 17.20 11.26 7.93
N ALA A 686 17.50 10.16 8.61
CA ALA A 686 16.71 9.64 9.72
C ALA A 686 17.59 9.08 10.85
N GLN A 687 16.95 8.59 11.91
CA GLN A 687 17.59 7.96 13.06
C GLN A 687 17.15 6.49 13.21
N VAL A 688 18.11 5.59 13.37
CA VAL A 688 17.90 4.19 13.75
C VAL A 688 18.98 3.81 14.77
N ALA A 689 18.62 3.11 15.85
CA ALA A 689 19.56 2.73 16.91
C ALA A 689 20.36 3.92 17.47
N LYS A 690 19.70 5.08 17.62
CA LYS A 690 20.29 6.36 18.06
C LYS A 690 21.39 6.91 17.15
N GLN A 691 21.53 6.37 15.94
CA GLN A 691 22.50 6.81 14.96
C GLN A 691 21.80 7.48 13.78
N ALA A 692 22.39 8.57 13.31
CA ALA A 692 22.00 9.20 12.04
C ALA A 692 22.33 8.24 10.88
N THR A 693 21.32 7.94 10.06
CA THR A 693 21.42 7.02 8.94
C THR A 693 20.45 7.42 7.82
N ASN A 694 20.36 6.59 6.78
CA ASN A 694 19.46 6.76 5.63
C ASN A 694 19.62 8.13 4.94
N SER A 695 20.85 8.63 4.86
CA SER A 695 21.18 9.92 4.26
C SER A 695 20.61 10.04 2.85
N TRP A 696 19.91 11.13 2.57
CA TRP A 696 19.32 11.40 1.28
C TRP A 696 20.39 11.62 0.21
N LEU A 697 20.16 11.12 -1.01
CA LEU A 697 21.03 11.30 -2.17
C LEU A 697 20.22 11.94 -3.31
N GLY A 698 20.34 13.26 -3.47
CA GLY A 698 19.61 14.02 -4.48
C GLY A 698 18.95 15.27 -3.90
N SER A 699 17.89 15.76 -4.54
CA SER A 699 17.22 17.02 -4.20
C SER A 699 15.93 16.82 -3.40
N ILE A 700 15.64 17.75 -2.49
CA ILE A 700 14.42 17.87 -1.68
C ILE A 700 13.91 19.31 -1.81
N ASP A 701 12.60 19.48 -1.96
CA ASP A 701 11.93 20.76 -2.20
C ASP A 701 10.52 20.79 -1.55
N ASP A 702 10.03 21.98 -1.19
CA ASP A 702 8.71 22.29 -0.61
C ASP A 702 8.18 21.25 0.40
N VAL A 703 8.93 21.08 1.48
CA VAL A 703 8.57 20.17 2.58
C VAL A 703 7.47 20.80 3.43
N ARG A 704 6.38 20.09 3.69
CA ARG A 704 5.26 20.56 4.54
C ARG A 704 4.81 19.49 5.52
N LEU A 705 4.57 19.89 6.78
CA LEU A 705 4.04 19.01 7.82
C LEU A 705 2.71 19.55 8.33
N TYR A 706 1.71 18.68 8.49
CA TYR A 706 0.36 19.02 8.93
C TYR A 706 0.00 18.16 10.14
N GLN A 707 -0.61 18.77 11.18
CA GLN A 707 -1.23 18.04 12.29
C GLN A 707 -2.69 17.66 11.96
N ARG A 708 -2.91 17.08 10.78
CA ARG A 708 -4.19 16.59 10.31
C ARG A 708 -4.00 15.62 9.13
N VAL A 709 -5.06 14.89 8.79
CA VAL A 709 -5.15 14.15 7.53
C VAL A 709 -5.42 15.14 6.39
N LEU A 710 -4.64 15.08 5.31
CA LEU A 710 -5.02 15.73 4.06
C LEU A 710 -5.98 14.83 3.26
N THR A 711 -6.95 15.47 2.61
CA THR A 711 -7.91 14.80 1.73
C THR A 711 -7.28 14.50 0.36
N ALA A 712 -7.83 13.56 -0.39
CA ALA A 712 -7.31 13.25 -1.74
C ALA A 712 -7.30 14.47 -2.68
N PRO A 713 -8.33 15.35 -2.70
CA PRO A 713 -8.29 16.59 -3.48
C PRO A 713 -7.15 17.53 -3.05
N GLU A 714 -6.95 17.74 -1.74
CA GLU A 714 -5.84 18.57 -1.25
C GLU A 714 -4.48 18.00 -1.65
N ILE A 715 -4.32 16.67 -1.60
CA ILE A 715 -3.09 15.98 -1.99
C ILE A 715 -2.84 16.11 -3.50
N ASN A 716 -3.88 15.97 -4.31
CA ASN A 716 -3.80 16.17 -5.76
C ASN A 716 -3.41 17.61 -6.11
N ASP A 717 -3.97 18.59 -5.41
CA ASP A 717 -3.58 20.00 -5.58
C ASP A 717 -2.10 20.23 -5.26
N LEU A 718 -1.58 19.62 -4.18
CA LEU A 718 -0.16 19.71 -3.83
C LEU A 718 0.75 19.03 -4.86
N ALA A 719 0.31 17.92 -5.45
CA ALA A 719 1.09 17.20 -6.46
C ALA A 719 1.04 17.84 -7.86
N GLY A 720 -0.09 18.46 -8.21
CA GLY A 720 -0.31 19.11 -9.49
C GLY A 720 0.21 20.55 -9.56
N ARG A 721 0.48 21.20 -8.42
CA ARG A 721 0.82 22.62 -8.37
C ARG A 721 2.14 22.92 -7.66
N PRO A 722 2.94 23.86 -8.20
CA PRO A 722 2.72 24.58 -9.45
C PRO A 722 3.15 23.76 -10.68
N THR A 723 2.39 23.89 -11.77
CA THR A 723 2.90 23.58 -13.11
C THR A 723 3.99 24.58 -13.46
N THR A 724 5.14 24.11 -13.95
CA THR A 724 6.25 24.99 -14.36
C THR A 724 6.23 25.11 -15.87
N GLU A 725 6.17 26.34 -16.39
CA GLU A 725 6.26 26.59 -17.83
C GLU A 725 7.70 26.41 -18.29
N GLU A 726 7.91 25.44 -19.17
CA GLU A 726 9.22 25.12 -19.74
C GLU A 726 9.45 25.87 -21.05
N LEU A 727 8.39 26.18 -21.80
CA LEU A 727 8.51 26.84 -23.08
C LEU A 727 7.27 27.68 -23.33
N PHE A 728 7.48 28.88 -23.85
CA PHE A 728 6.42 29.71 -24.36
C PHE A 728 6.89 30.47 -25.60
N TRP A 729 6.31 30.17 -26.76
CA TRP A 729 6.54 30.89 -28.03
C TRP A 729 5.28 31.69 -28.40
N PRO A 730 5.25 33.01 -28.16
CA PRO A 730 4.15 33.88 -28.58
C PRO A 730 4.09 34.09 -30.10
N MET A 731 5.21 33.86 -30.82
CA MET A 731 5.34 34.04 -32.28
C MET A 731 5.14 35.46 -32.83
N ASP A 732 5.23 36.47 -31.96
CA ASP A 732 4.99 37.89 -32.26
C ASP A 732 6.10 38.61 -33.03
N GLU A 733 7.18 37.94 -33.44
CA GLU A 733 8.26 38.58 -34.20
C GLU A 733 7.80 38.97 -35.62
N ALA A 734 8.18 40.18 -36.05
CA ALA A 734 7.78 40.73 -37.34
C ALA A 734 8.37 39.98 -38.55
N ASP A 735 9.57 39.40 -38.42
CA ASP A 735 10.29 38.66 -39.45
C ASP A 735 11.27 37.62 -38.86
N GLY A 736 11.99 36.91 -39.74
CA GLY A 736 13.06 35.99 -39.35
C GLY A 736 12.65 34.54 -39.06
N SER A 737 13.65 33.65 -39.03
CA SER A 737 13.49 32.19 -38.89
C SER A 737 13.70 31.67 -37.45
N GLN A 738 13.79 32.56 -36.46
CA GLN A 738 13.89 32.21 -35.04
C GLN A 738 12.69 32.75 -34.26
N LEU A 739 12.24 31.98 -33.27
CA LEU A 739 11.21 32.33 -32.29
C LEU A 739 11.85 32.48 -30.91
N SER A 740 11.53 33.58 -30.25
CA SER A 740 11.93 33.84 -28.86
C SER A 740 11.10 33.01 -27.88
N ASP A 741 11.74 32.56 -26.80
CA ASP A 741 11.07 31.85 -25.70
C ASP A 741 10.80 32.81 -24.53
N ALA A 742 9.54 33.19 -24.39
CA ALA A 742 9.06 34.09 -23.36
C ALA A 742 8.94 33.41 -21.98
N SER A 743 9.10 32.09 -21.85
CA SER A 743 9.10 31.42 -20.54
C SER A 743 10.32 31.80 -19.67
N GLY A 744 11.34 32.40 -20.29
CA GLY A 744 12.62 32.70 -19.66
C GLY A 744 13.62 31.55 -19.72
N ASN A 745 13.25 30.37 -20.24
CA ASN A 745 14.16 29.22 -20.34
C ASN A 745 15.03 29.21 -21.62
N TYR A 746 14.88 30.22 -22.49
CA TYR A 746 15.66 30.40 -23.72
C TYR A 746 15.65 29.20 -24.68
N ARG A 747 14.56 28.42 -24.69
CA ARG A 747 14.36 27.30 -25.61
C ARG A 747 13.83 27.81 -26.95
N LEU A 748 14.71 28.40 -27.76
CA LEU A 748 14.32 29.03 -29.02
C LEU A 748 13.69 28.06 -30.04
N GLY A 749 12.77 28.58 -30.84
CA GLY A 749 12.21 27.85 -31.98
C GLY A 749 12.94 28.18 -33.26
N ALA A 750 13.50 27.18 -33.94
CA ALA A 750 14.04 27.33 -35.29
C ALA A 750 12.98 26.95 -36.33
N ILE A 751 12.56 27.92 -37.15
CA ILE A 751 11.68 27.72 -38.29
C ILE A 751 12.48 27.06 -39.43
N ARG A 752 11.96 25.97 -40.01
CA ARG A 752 12.60 25.21 -41.10
C ARG A 752 11.85 25.36 -42.43
N GLU A 753 12.60 25.18 -43.52
CA GLU A 753 12.08 24.99 -44.90
C GLU A 753 11.15 26.11 -45.40
N ASP A 754 11.53 27.37 -45.14
CA ASP A 754 10.86 28.58 -45.66
C ASP A 754 9.38 28.75 -45.24
N ALA A 755 9.01 28.30 -44.04
CA ALA A 755 7.70 28.61 -43.48
C ALA A 755 7.48 30.13 -43.37
N THR A 756 6.25 30.59 -43.62
CA THR A 756 5.94 32.01 -43.75
C THR A 756 5.26 32.56 -42.49
N ARG A 757 5.52 33.82 -42.15
CA ARG A 757 4.83 34.53 -41.07
C ARG A 757 3.44 34.98 -41.50
N THR A 758 2.45 34.87 -40.60
CA THR A 758 1.07 35.37 -40.80
C THR A 758 0.61 36.17 -39.58
N ALA A 759 -0.61 36.71 -39.62
CA ALA A 759 -1.21 37.34 -38.45
C ALA A 759 -1.66 36.28 -37.43
N GLY A 760 -1.33 36.51 -36.15
CA GLY A 760 -1.62 35.60 -35.05
C GLY A 760 -3.11 35.46 -34.71
N ALA A 761 -3.43 34.36 -34.03
CA ALA A 761 -4.66 34.21 -33.25
C ALA A 761 -4.62 35.08 -32.00
N VAL A 762 -3.43 35.20 -31.43
CA VAL A 762 -3.08 35.97 -30.24
C VAL A 762 -1.85 36.80 -30.61
N GLY A 763 -1.77 38.04 -30.10
CA GLY A 763 -0.65 38.92 -30.43
C GLY A 763 -0.66 39.39 -31.88
N THR A 764 0.53 39.55 -32.47
CA THR A 764 0.78 40.15 -33.78
C THR A 764 1.24 39.17 -34.85
N GLY A 765 1.65 37.94 -34.50
CA GLY A 765 2.26 37.02 -35.46
C GLY A 765 1.90 35.55 -35.26
N ALA A 766 1.98 34.77 -36.34
CA ALA A 766 1.87 33.30 -36.35
C ALA A 766 2.81 32.72 -37.42
N VAL A 767 2.96 31.39 -37.43
CA VAL A 767 3.72 30.66 -38.45
C VAL A 767 2.80 29.77 -39.28
N ARG A 768 2.89 29.90 -40.59
CA ARG A 768 2.16 29.09 -41.57
C ARG A 768 3.03 27.97 -42.14
N LEU A 769 2.49 26.76 -42.12
CA LEU A 769 3.08 25.51 -42.57
C LEU A 769 2.30 24.94 -43.75
N ASN A 770 3.02 24.56 -44.81
CA ASN A 770 2.44 24.15 -46.10
C ASN A 770 2.24 22.63 -46.27
N GLY A 771 2.44 21.83 -45.23
CA GLY A 771 2.27 20.38 -45.28
C GLY A 771 3.37 19.59 -46.00
N THR A 772 4.48 20.21 -46.44
CA THR A 772 5.52 19.51 -47.24
C THR A 772 6.87 19.29 -46.53
N GLY A 773 6.95 19.50 -45.21
CA GLY A 773 8.19 19.30 -44.42
C GLY A 773 8.55 20.49 -43.51
N GLN A 774 7.86 21.62 -43.68
CA GLN A 774 7.96 22.80 -42.81
C GLN A 774 7.64 22.47 -41.36
N GLY A 775 8.34 23.15 -40.44
CA GLY A 775 8.10 23.00 -39.02
C GLY A 775 9.00 23.89 -38.17
N ILE A 776 8.76 23.84 -36.87
CA ILE A 776 9.51 24.59 -35.85
C ILE A 776 10.14 23.57 -34.90
N SER A 777 11.34 23.84 -34.42
CA SER A 777 12.09 22.89 -33.61
C SER A 777 13.00 23.57 -32.59
N THR A 778 13.05 23.05 -31.36
CA THR A 778 13.99 23.48 -30.31
C THR A 778 15.40 22.90 -30.46
N GLY A 779 15.57 21.86 -31.28
CA GLY A 779 16.79 21.04 -31.31
C GLY A 779 16.98 20.08 -30.11
N SER A 780 16.21 20.23 -29.04
CA SER A 780 16.33 19.48 -27.77
C SER A 780 14.96 19.10 -27.16
N PRO A 781 14.88 18.17 -26.20
CA PRO A 781 13.63 17.90 -25.49
C PRO A 781 13.24 19.07 -24.57
N VAL A 782 11.94 19.32 -24.42
CA VAL A 782 11.38 20.39 -23.56
C VAL A 782 10.88 19.82 -22.24
N VAL A 783 10.16 18.69 -22.29
CA VAL A 783 9.61 18.01 -21.11
C VAL A 783 10.12 16.58 -21.02
N ARG A 784 9.92 15.95 -19.86
CA ARG A 784 10.04 14.50 -19.72
C ARG A 784 8.74 13.82 -20.09
N THR A 785 8.71 13.03 -21.17
CA THR A 785 7.47 12.39 -21.65
C THR A 785 7.03 11.20 -20.79
N ASP A 786 7.86 10.76 -19.85
CA ASP A 786 7.55 9.73 -18.85
C ASP A 786 7.13 10.29 -17.48
N SER A 787 6.91 11.60 -17.41
CA SER A 787 6.42 12.32 -16.23
C SER A 787 5.17 13.13 -16.59
N GLY A 788 4.46 13.69 -15.61
CA GLY A 788 3.30 14.53 -15.91
C GLY A 788 3.71 15.81 -16.65
N PHE A 789 3.00 16.15 -17.72
CA PHE A 789 3.24 17.36 -18.53
C PHE A 789 1.95 17.86 -19.19
N ALA A 790 1.97 19.11 -19.63
CA ALA A 790 0.93 19.69 -20.47
C ALA A 790 1.55 20.42 -21.67
N VAL A 791 0.88 20.36 -22.81
CA VAL A 791 1.27 21.07 -24.05
C VAL A 791 0.05 21.80 -24.61
N SER A 792 0.22 23.05 -25.02
CA SER A 792 -0.85 23.90 -25.57
C SER A 792 -0.37 24.58 -26.85
N VAL A 793 -1.27 24.74 -27.81
CA VAL A 793 -1.02 25.43 -29.08
C VAL A 793 -2.32 25.95 -29.67
N ARG A 794 -2.30 27.14 -30.26
CA ARG A 794 -3.37 27.60 -31.14
C ARG A 794 -3.05 27.17 -32.57
N VAL A 795 -4.04 26.56 -33.21
CA VAL A 795 -3.90 26.04 -34.57
C VAL A 795 -5.05 26.47 -35.46
N LYS A 796 -4.78 26.58 -36.75
CA LYS A 796 -5.79 26.77 -37.78
C LYS A 796 -5.51 25.87 -38.96
N LEU A 797 -6.40 24.93 -39.25
CA LEU A 797 -6.27 24.06 -40.42
C LEU A 797 -6.60 24.82 -41.70
N ASP A 798 -5.83 24.60 -42.76
CA ASP A 798 -6.26 25.02 -44.10
C ASP A 798 -7.42 24.17 -44.62
N ALA A 799 -7.42 22.88 -44.26
CA ALA A 799 -8.44 21.92 -44.67
C ALA A 799 -8.63 20.81 -43.64
N ALA A 800 -9.88 20.58 -43.23
CA ALA A 800 -10.31 19.41 -42.46
C ALA A 800 -10.59 18.21 -43.40
N ASP A 801 -9.55 17.73 -44.08
CA ASP A 801 -9.63 16.64 -45.06
C ASP A 801 -9.39 15.24 -44.43
N GLY A 802 -9.27 14.19 -45.25
CA GLY A 802 -9.05 12.82 -44.79
C GLY A 802 -7.63 12.50 -44.29
N THR A 803 -6.70 13.46 -44.28
CA THR A 803 -5.27 13.22 -44.02
C THR A 803 -4.93 13.52 -42.57
N SER A 804 -4.38 12.55 -41.84
CA SER A 804 -3.92 12.75 -40.46
C SER A 804 -2.64 13.57 -40.42
N ARG A 805 -2.54 14.54 -39.51
CA ARG A 805 -1.43 15.51 -39.42
C ARG A 805 -0.95 15.67 -37.99
N VAL A 806 0.36 15.81 -37.79
CA VAL A 806 0.93 16.09 -36.45
C VAL A 806 1.14 17.58 -36.28
N VAL A 807 0.54 18.14 -35.23
CA VAL A 807 0.69 19.54 -34.84
C VAL A 807 1.96 19.72 -34.01
N MET A 808 2.15 18.90 -32.98
CA MET A 808 3.25 19.04 -32.03
C MET A 808 3.67 17.69 -31.49
N SER A 809 4.97 17.49 -31.32
CA SER A 809 5.52 16.25 -30.77
C SER A 809 6.84 16.50 -30.04
N GLN A 810 7.25 15.52 -29.24
CA GLN A 810 8.65 15.38 -28.83
C GLN A 810 9.17 14.02 -29.25
N ASP A 811 10.18 14.02 -30.10
CA ASP A 811 10.67 12.81 -30.75
C ASP A 811 11.49 11.93 -29.80
N GLY A 812 11.54 10.63 -30.11
CA GLY A 812 12.34 9.64 -29.40
C GLY A 812 13.34 8.97 -30.33
N ALA A 813 13.85 7.80 -29.94
CA ALA A 813 14.75 7.03 -30.80
C ALA A 813 14.02 6.43 -32.02
N GLN A 814 12.76 6.06 -31.86
CA GLN A 814 11.95 5.43 -32.93
C GLN A 814 10.58 6.09 -33.11
N ARG A 815 9.96 6.63 -32.07
CA ARG A 815 8.64 7.26 -32.13
C ARG A 815 8.65 8.50 -31.26
N SER A 816 7.73 9.43 -31.52
CA SER A 816 7.49 10.54 -30.61
C SER A 816 6.89 10.04 -29.29
N GLY A 817 7.32 10.63 -28.17
CA GLY A 817 6.82 10.29 -26.83
C GLY A 817 5.38 10.76 -26.60
N PHE A 818 5.00 11.85 -27.27
CA PHE A 818 3.63 12.29 -27.42
C PHE A 818 3.41 12.87 -28.82
N ALA A 819 2.16 12.92 -29.26
CA ALA A 819 1.75 13.69 -30.42
C ALA A 819 0.39 14.36 -30.18
N LEU A 820 0.34 15.67 -30.37
CA LEU A 820 -0.90 16.43 -30.56
C LEU A 820 -1.15 16.53 -32.06
N GLN A 821 -2.33 16.10 -32.50
CA GLN A 821 -2.56 15.75 -33.90
C GLN A 821 -4.00 15.97 -34.36
N TYR A 822 -4.17 16.09 -35.68
CA TYR A 822 -5.44 15.97 -36.38
C TYR A 822 -5.56 14.55 -36.93
N ASN A 823 -6.59 13.79 -36.55
CA ASN A 823 -6.91 12.51 -37.17
C ASN A 823 -7.86 12.73 -38.35
N GLY A 824 -7.34 12.60 -39.58
CA GLY A 824 -8.11 12.82 -40.80
C GLY A 824 -9.18 11.77 -41.07
N SER A 825 -9.03 10.55 -40.53
CA SER A 825 -10.01 9.47 -40.74
C SER A 825 -11.36 9.82 -40.10
N ASN A 826 -11.32 10.41 -38.90
CA ASN A 826 -12.49 10.82 -38.14
C ASN A 826 -12.74 12.35 -38.20
N ARG A 827 -11.81 13.10 -38.78
CA ARG A 827 -11.75 14.57 -38.78
C ARG A 827 -11.82 15.15 -37.38
N ARG A 828 -11.09 14.57 -36.43
CA ARG A 828 -11.09 14.95 -35.00
C ARG A 828 -9.71 15.38 -34.56
N TRP A 829 -9.65 16.21 -33.53
CA TRP A 829 -8.40 16.47 -32.82
C TRP A 829 -8.07 15.29 -31.93
N ALA A 830 -6.78 14.99 -31.76
CA ALA A 830 -6.31 13.89 -30.93
C ALA A 830 -5.05 14.26 -30.15
N PHE A 831 -4.89 13.66 -28.98
CA PHE A 831 -3.66 13.68 -28.20
C PHE A 831 -3.25 12.26 -27.86
N SER A 832 -1.99 11.91 -28.13
CA SER A 832 -1.46 10.58 -27.88
C SER A 832 -0.20 10.62 -27.03
N VAL A 833 -0.06 9.62 -26.15
CA VAL A 833 1.14 9.36 -25.34
C VAL A 833 1.37 7.86 -25.34
N ASP A 834 2.58 7.44 -25.73
CA ASP A 834 2.93 6.03 -25.93
C ASP A 834 1.99 5.30 -26.92
N GLN A 835 1.09 4.42 -26.44
CA GLN A 835 0.07 3.75 -27.26
C GLN A 835 -1.36 4.24 -26.99
N ALA A 836 -1.54 5.12 -26.02
CA ALA A 836 -2.85 5.67 -25.68
C ALA A 836 -3.16 6.89 -26.56
N THR A 837 -4.40 7.04 -27.01
CA THR A 837 -4.87 8.19 -27.78
C THR A 837 -6.27 8.57 -27.32
N VAL A 838 -6.47 9.86 -27.04
CA VAL A 838 -7.78 10.47 -26.79
C VAL A 838 -8.14 11.37 -27.98
N GLU A 839 -9.40 11.33 -28.43
CA GLU A 839 -9.94 12.18 -29.49
C GLU A 839 -11.02 13.14 -28.96
N SER A 840 -11.21 14.27 -29.65
CA SER A 840 -12.33 15.18 -29.40
C SER A 840 -13.67 14.56 -29.83
N ASP A 841 -14.76 14.91 -29.15
CA ASP A 841 -16.12 14.48 -29.50
C ASP A 841 -16.65 15.24 -30.73
N THR A 842 -16.16 16.47 -30.94
CA THR A 842 -16.48 17.31 -32.09
C THR A 842 -15.48 17.12 -33.22
N VAL A 843 -15.96 17.31 -34.45
CA VAL A 843 -15.11 17.35 -35.64
C VAL A 843 -14.33 18.67 -35.67
N ALA A 844 -13.07 18.61 -36.09
CA ALA A 844 -12.23 19.79 -36.25
C ALA A 844 -12.75 20.70 -37.36
N THR A 845 -12.63 22.02 -37.14
CA THR A 845 -12.96 23.06 -38.12
C THR A 845 -11.68 23.72 -38.66
N THR A 846 -11.83 24.68 -39.56
CA THR A 846 -10.73 25.50 -40.12
C THR A 846 -10.60 26.86 -39.43
N ASP A 847 -11.29 27.05 -38.31
CA ASP A 847 -11.16 28.25 -37.47
C ASP A 847 -9.98 28.08 -36.51
N TRP A 848 -9.51 29.19 -35.93
CA TRP A 848 -8.50 29.13 -34.87
C TRP A 848 -9.06 28.34 -33.69
N THR A 849 -8.33 27.31 -33.28
CA THR A 849 -8.68 26.40 -32.18
C THR A 849 -7.49 26.32 -31.22
N GLN A 850 -7.71 26.43 -29.91
CA GLN A 850 -6.69 26.08 -28.93
C GLN A 850 -6.78 24.59 -28.60
N LEU A 851 -5.65 23.89 -28.68
CA LEU A 851 -5.54 22.49 -28.31
C LEU A 851 -4.62 22.36 -27.12
N THR A 852 -5.08 21.71 -26.06
CA THR A 852 -4.23 21.42 -24.89
C THR A 852 -4.26 19.93 -24.57
N GLY A 853 -3.11 19.27 -24.70
CA GLY A 853 -2.90 17.89 -24.26
C GLY A 853 -2.34 17.86 -22.85
N VAL A 854 -2.93 17.05 -21.96
CA VAL A 854 -2.46 16.89 -20.57
C VAL A 854 -2.20 15.41 -20.31
N TYR A 855 -0.96 15.07 -19.93
CA TYR A 855 -0.62 13.77 -19.37
C TYR A 855 -0.45 13.91 -17.87
N ASP A 856 -1.33 13.24 -17.14
CA ASP A 856 -1.27 13.08 -15.70
C ASP A 856 -0.65 11.71 -15.39
N GLN A 857 0.68 11.70 -15.29
CA GLN A 857 1.43 10.47 -15.00
C GLN A 857 1.03 9.84 -13.69
N ALA A 858 0.62 10.66 -12.72
CA ALA A 858 0.15 10.17 -11.46
C ALA A 858 -1.12 9.36 -11.69
N ALA A 859 -2.17 10.00 -12.21
CA ALA A 859 -3.44 9.32 -12.48
C ALA A 859 -3.32 8.22 -13.53
N GLY A 860 -2.20 8.15 -14.28
CA GLY A 860 -1.99 7.23 -15.38
C GLY A 860 -2.97 7.52 -16.51
N GLN A 861 -3.18 8.81 -16.81
CA GLN A 861 -4.26 9.29 -17.67
C GLN A 861 -3.81 10.40 -18.63
N ILE A 862 -4.38 10.44 -19.84
CA ILE A 862 -4.29 11.56 -20.78
C ILE A 862 -5.65 12.21 -21.02
N ARG A 863 -5.61 13.52 -21.29
CA ARG A 863 -6.78 14.37 -21.61
C ARG A 863 -6.45 15.28 -22.78
N LEU A 864 -7.47 15.61 -23.58
CA LEU A 864 -7.43 16.63 -24.62
C LEU A 864 -8.49 17.67 -24.32
N TYR A 865 -8.07 18.93 -24.33
CA TYR A 865 -8.94 20.10 -24.27
C TYR A 865 -8.95 20.81 -25.62
N VAL A 866 -10.11 21.32 -26.01
CA VAL A 866 -10.34 22.09 -27.24
C VAL A 866 -11.05 23.37 -26.83
N ASP A 867 -10.44 24.51 -27.10
CA ASP A 867 -10.96 25.86 -26.74
C ASP A 867 -11.32 26.01 -25.25
N GLY A 868 -10.45 25.49 -24.38
CA GLY A 868 -10.64 25.53 -22.93
C GLY A 868 -11.48 24.39 -22.35
N GLU A 869 -12.37 23.79 -23.16
CA GLU A 869 -13.28 22.73 -22.72
C GLU A 869 -12.66 21.33 -22.87
N GLN A 870 -13.13 20.33 -22.11
CA GLN A 870 -12.73 18.92 -22.30
C GLN A 870 -13.82 18.17 -23.09
N PRO A 871 -13.78 18.17 -24.43
CA PRO A 871 -14.83 17.56 -25.25
C PRO A 871 -14.63 16.05 -25.42
N GLY A 872 -13.99 15.32 -24.52
CA GLY A 872 -13.68 13.90 -24.72
C GLY A 872 -13.44 13.14 -23.43
N ASN A 873 -13.42 11.81 -23.49
CA ASN A 873 -13.15 10.95 -22.35
C ASN A 873 -11.69 11.03 -21.89
N VAL A 874 -11.44 10.64 -20.65
CA VAL A 874 -10.08 10.45 -20.14
C VAL A 874 -9.61 9.05 -20.52
N GLU A 875 -8.40 8.93 -21.08
CA GLU A 875 -7.83 7.63 -21.50
C GLU A 875 -6.68 7.22 -20.59
N SER A 876 -6.58 5.93 -20.26
CA SER A 876 -5.48 5.42 -19.46
C SER A 876 -4.19 5.36 -20.27
N ALA A 877 -3.10 5.89 -19.72
CA ALA A 877 -1.80 5.94 -20.36
C ALA A 877 -0.68 5.71 -19.34
N ALA A 878 0.36 4.99 -19.75
CA ALA A 878 1.56 4.79 -18.97
C ALA A 878 2.78 4.88 -19.89
N ALA A 879 3.40 6.06 -19.94
CA ALA A 879 4.62 6.24 -20.71
C ALA A 879 5.76 5.42 -20.09
N SER A 880 6.29 4.49 -20.86
CA SER A 880 7.31 3.52 -20.43
C SER A 880 8.75 4.06 -20.41
N ALA A 881 9.02 5.14 -21.14
CA ALA A 881 10.35 5.76 -21.22
C ALA A 881 10.28 7.23 -21.64
N ASN A 882 11.28 8.01 -21.22
CA ASN A 882 11.44 9.38 -21.65
C ASN A 882 11.93 9.46 -23.10
N SER A 883 11.26 10.26 -23.93
CA SER A 883 11.70 10.58 -25.29
C SER A 883 12.64 11.77 -25.25
N THR A 884 13.93 11.52 -25.46
CA THR A 884 15.02 12.52 -25.33
C THR A 884 15.34 13.27 -26.62
N GLY A 885 14.57 13.02 -27.69
CA GLY A 885 14.73 13.70 -28.96
C GLY A 885 14.11 15.09 -28.95
N THR A 886 14.17 15.71 -30.12
CA THR A 886 13.81 17.11 -30.30
C THR A 886 12.31 17.35 -30.18
N PHE A 887 11.91 18.44 -29.51
CA PHE A 887 10.55 18.96 -29.57
C PHE A 887 10.30 19.67 -30.92
N ARG A 888 9.15 19.39 -31.52
CA ARG A 888 8.77 19.81 -32.86
C ARG A 888 7.33 20.32 -32.91
N VAL A 889 7.12 21.27 -33.80
CA VAL A 889 5.82 21.75 -34.24
C VAL A 889 5.75 21.60 -35.75
N GLY A 890 4.63 21.11 -36.27
CA GLY A 890 4.41 20.89 -37.70
C GLY A 890 4.88 19.55 -38.24
N SER A 891 5.60 18.76 -37.45
CA SER A 891 6.14 17.45 -37.83
C SER A 891 6.35 16.56 -36.62
N GLY A 892 6.45 15.25 -36.83
CA GLY A 892 6.80 14.25 -35.82
C GLY A 892 7.51 13.05 -36.43
N GLN A 893 7.89 12.08 -35.60
CA GLN A 893 8.65 10.92 -36.04
C GLN A 893 7.75 9.77 -36.54
N LEU A 894 8.22 9.06 -37.57
CA LEU A 894 7.66 7.80 -38.12
C LEU A 894 6.23 7.91 -38.71
N GLY A 895 6.13 8.10 -40.04
CA GLY A 895 4.85 8.06 -40.78
C GLY A 895 3.92 9.26 -40.59
N ALA A 896 4.29 10.23 -39.76
CA ALA A 896 3.55 11.46 -39.53
C ALA A 896 3.52 12.34 -40.79
N THR A 897 2.33 12.68 -41.27
CA THR A 897 2.19 13.68 -42.35
C THR A 897 2.35 15.08 -41.74
N PRO A 898 3.12 15.99 -42.36
CA PRO A 898 3.33 17.33 -41.82
C PRO A 898 2.03 18.13 -41.69
N PHE A 899 2.02 19.07 -40.76
CA PHE A 899 0.89 19.96 -40.55
C PHE A 899 0.71 20.91 -41.74
N LEU A 900 -0.56 21.13 -42.13
CA LEU A 900 -0.97 22.04 -43.19
C LEU A 900 -1.93 23.06 -42.57
N GLY A 901 -1.44 24.26 -42.32
CA GLY A 901 -2.18 25.30 -41.61
C GLY A 901 -1.28 26.28 -40.88
N GLU A 902 -1.84 27.00 -39.92
CA GLU A 902 -1.14 28.01 -39.11
C GLU A 902 -1.06 27.56 -37.65
N VAL A 903 0.03 27.94 -36.98
CA VAL A 903 0.28 27.68 -35.57
C VAL A 903 0.69 28.97 -34.86
N ASP A 904 0.27 29.11 -33.61
CA ASP A 904 0.47 30.28 -32.76
C ASP A 904 0.44 29.87 -31.27
N ASP A 905 0.91 30.75 -30.38
CA ASP A 905 0.70 30.70 -28.92
C ASP A 905 1.04 29.34 -28.30
N ILE A 906 2.30 28.93 -28.42
CA ILE A 906 2.75 27.59 -28.03
C ILE A 906 3.29 27.59 -26.61
N HIS A 907 2.71 26.74 -25.77
CA HIS A 907 3.17 26.55 -24.39
C HIS A 907 3.46 25.08 -24.07
N VAL A 908 4.42 24.87 -23.19
CA VAL A 908 4.75 23.55 -22.64
C VAL A 908 5.03 23.68 -21.15
N TRP A 909 4.44 22.80 -20.34
CA TRP A 909 4.67 22.75 -18.89
C TRP A 909 5.13 21.37 -18.43
N THR A 910 6.01 21.38 -17.44
CA THR A 910 6.19 20.24 -16.54
C THR A 910 5.05 20.26 -15.50
N GLY A 911 4.34 19.13 -15.35
CA GLY A 911 3.16 18.98 -14.50
C GLY A 911 1.84 18.95 -15.29
N ALA A 912 0.83 18.33 -14.72
CA ALA A 912 -0.51 18.23 -15.31
C ALA A 912 -1.34 19.47 -14.97
N ARG A 913 -1.83 20.18 -16.00
CA ARG A 913 -2.70 21.33 -15.81
C ARG A 913 -4.15 20.94 -15.54
N THR A 914 -4.80 21.68 -14.66
CA THR A 914 -6.23 21.54 -14.35
C THR A 914 -7.11 22.18 -15.44
N GLY A 915 -8.34 21.72 -15.58
CA GLY A 915 -9.30 22.28 -16.54
C GLY A 915 -9.49 23.79 -16.37
N ASP A 916 -9.65 24.27 -15.13
CA ASP A 916 -9.77 25.71 -14.83
C ASP A 916 -8.57 26.53 -15.32
N GLN A 917 -7.36 26.00 -15.17
CA GLN A 917 -6.18 26.68 -15.69
C GLN A 917 -6.25 26.75 -17.22
N VAL A 918 -6.53 25.62 -17.89
CA VAL A 918 -6.65 25.54 -19.35
C VAL A 918 -7.69 26.54 -19.87
N GLN A 919 -8.86 26.60 -19.23
CA GLN A 919 -9.88 27.60 -19.53
C GLN A 919 -9.39 29.03 -19.31
N GLN A 920 -8.71 29.30 -18.20
CA GLN A 920 -8.19 30.65 -17.90
C GLN A 920 -7.20 31.14 -18.97
N GLU A 921 -6.35 30.26 -19.50
CA GLU A 921 -5.43 30.56 -20.59
C GLU A 921 -6.16 30.80 -21.92
N PHE A 922 -7.21 30.03 -22.18
CA PHE A 922 -8.06 30.26 -23.35
C PHE A 922 -8.70 31.66 -23.32
N ASP A 923 -9.30 32.02 -22.17
CA ASP A 923 -10.03 33.28 -21.98
C ASP A 923 -9.10 34.51 -21.91
N ASN A 924 -7.90 34.34 -21.33
CA ASN A 924 -6.95 35.44 -21.10
C ASN A 924 -5.53 35.03 -21.57
N PRO A 925 -5.30 34.92 -22.89
CA PRO A 925 -4.00 34.52 -23.41
C PRO A 925 -2.95 35.60 -23.13
N VAL A 926 -1.72 35.16 -22.85
CA VAL A 926 -0.61 36.03 -22.49
C VAL A 926 0.30 36.16 -23.71
N THR A 927 0.65 37.37 -24.16
CA THR A 927 1.60 37.56 -25.29
C THR A 927 3.02 37.90 -24.83
N LYS A 928 3.18 38.35 -23.59
CA LYS A 928 4.48 38.73 -23.00
C LYS A 928 4.53 38.34 -21.53
N ARG A 929 5.68 37.83 -21.10
CA ARG A 929 6.00 37.58 -19.69
C ARG A 929 6.83 38.77 -19.17
N PRO A 930 6.26 39.65 -18.33
CA PRO A 930 7.00 40.79 -17.80
C PRO A 930 8.12 40.32 -16.87
N ASN A 931 9.30 40.92 -17.01
CA ASN A 931 10.38 40.76 -16.04
C ASN A 931 9.99 41.51 -14.75
N PRO A 932 9.92 40.83 -13.59
CA PRO A 932 9.53 41.49 -12.34
C PRO A 932 10.54 42.55 -11.86
N TYR A 933 11.76 42.55 -12.41
CA TYR A 933 12.78 43.58 -12.17
C TYR A 933 12.82 44.68 -13.25
N GLY A 934 11.76 44.82 -14.06
CA GLY A 934 11.64 45.87 -15.09
C GLY A 934 12.46 45.60 -16.36
N GLY A 935 12.18 46.34 -17.46
CA GLY A 935 12.81 46.16 -18.78
C GLY A 935 14.27 46.62 -18.91
N GLN A 936 15.02 46.62 -17.82
CA GLN A 936 16.44 46.93 -17.76
C GLN A 936 17.30 45.74 -18.20
N LEU A 937 18.58 45.98 -18.51
CA LEU A 937 19.55 44.90 -18.70
C LEU A 937 19.93 44.31 -17.34
N ALA A 938 19.29 43.21 -16.97
CA ALA A 938 19.46 42.55 -15.69
C ALA A 938 20.44 41.38 -15.80
N ARG A 939 21.28 41.23 -14.77
CA ARG A 939 22.15 40.06 -14.59
C ARG A 939 21.53 39.10 -13.59
N TYR A 940 21.50 37.83 -13.95
CA TYR A 940 21.04 36.72 -13.12
C TYR A 940 22.12 35.64 -12.97
N LEU A 941 22.05 34.91 -11.87
CA LEU A 941 22.93 33.76 -11.59
C LEU A 941 22.08 32.59 -11.09
N THR A 942 22.27 31.42 -11.69
CA THR A 942 21.68 30.16 -11.18
C THR A 942 22.57 29.54 -10.11
N ASN A 943 21.99 28.66 -9.30
CA ASN A 943 22.75 27.87 -8.32
C ASN A 943 23.83 26.98 -8.95
N GLU A 944 23.68 26.59 -10.22
CA GLU A 944 24.68 25.86 -11.00
C GLU A 944 25.80 26.75 -11.55
N GLY A 945 25.82 28.05 -11.22
CA GLY A 945 26.84 29.00 -11.63
C GLY A 945 26.64 29.57 -13.05
N ILE A 946 25.51 29.31 -13.69
CA ILE A 946 25.21 29.86 -15.03
C ILE A 946 24.80 31.32 -14.88
N SER A 947 25.46 32.21 -15.61
CA SER A 947 25.15 33.64 -15.63
C SER A 947 24.34 34.01 -16.84
N ILE A 948 23.23 34.70 -16.61
CA ILE A 948 22.29 35.08 -17.67
C ILE A 948 22.17 36.59 -17.65
N VAL A 949 22.22 37.23 -18.81
CA VAL A 949 22.04 38.67 -18.94
C VAL A 949 20.91 38.92 -19.94
N THR A 950 19.84 39.55 -19.47
CA THR A 950 18.59 39.67 -20.23
C THR A 950 17.78 40.89 -19.83
N THR A 951 16.90 41.33 -20.72
CA THR A 951 15.86 42.33 -20.47
C THR A 951 14.48 41.69 -20.24
N GLY A 952 14.35 40.41 -20.57
CA GLY A 952 13.14 39.60 -20.39
C GLY A 952 13.15 38.77 -19.10
N PRO A 953 12.22 37.81 -18.98
CA PRO A 953 12.19 36.89 -17.85
C PRO A 953 13.44 35.99 -17.82
N ALA A 954 13.78 35.51 -16.63
CA ALA A 954 14.88 34.57 -16.40
C ALA A 954 14.33 33.17 -16.07
N PRO A 955 15.10 32.09 -16.30
CA PRO A 955 14.67 30.73 -15.97
C PRO A 955 14.37 30.59 -14.49
N GLN A 956 13.49 29.66 -14.13
CA GLN A 956 13.23 29.31 -12.74
C GLN A 956 14.55 28.90 -12.02
N GLY A 957 14.74 29.34 -10.77
CA GLY A 957 15.99 29.14 -10.03
C GLY A 957 17.11 30.15 -10.36
N SER A 958 16.84 31.15 -11.20
CA SER A 958 17.77 32.25 -11.48
C SER A 958 17.58 33.39 -10.49
N HIS A 959 18.68 33.86 -9.90
CA HIS A 959 18.69 34.90 -8.87
C HIS A 959 19.17 36.22 -9.43
N TYR A 960 18.43 37.29 -9.17
CA TYR A 960 18.80 38.63 -9.59
C TYR A 960 20.07 39.09 -8.89
N VAL A 961 21.09 39.45 -9.67
CA VAL A 961 22.40 39.91 -9.19
C VAL A 961 22.47 41.44 -9.19
N GLY A 962 21.87 42.08 -10.19
CA GLY A 962 21.87 43.53 -10.31
C GLY A 962 21.60 44.04 -11.72
N SER A 963 21.46 45.35 -11.81
CA SER A 963 21.27 46.09 -13.05
C SER A 963 22.60 46.36 -13.75
N LEU A 964 22.60 46.30 -15.08
CA LEU A 964 23.67 46.86 -15.92
C LEU A 964 23.29 48.19 -16.57
N GLY A 965 22.13 48.75 -16.19
CA GLY A 965 21.50 49.93 -16.78
C GLY A 965 20.30 49.59 -17.67
N SER A 966 19.61 50.63 -18.12
CA SER A 966 18.48 50.50 -19.04
C SER A 966 18.95 50.53 -20.50
N MET A 967 18.28 49.78 -21.38
CA MET A 967 18.66 49.73 -22.79
C MET A 967 18.48 51.07 -23.48
N ALA A 968 19.32 51.35 -24.47
CA ALA A 968 19.18 52.51 -25.33
C ALA A 968 17.96 52.38 -26.25
N SER A 969 17.35 53.51 -26.62
CA SER A 969 16.26 53.55 -27.60
C SER A 969 16.75 53.37 -29.04
N GLU A 970 18.04 53.62 -29.28
CA GLU A 970 18.73 53.48 -30.57
C GLU A 970 20.17 53.01 -30.33
N GLY A 971 20.75 52.29 -31.29
CA GLY A 971 22.17 51.92 -31.24
C GLY A 971 22.46 50.55 -31.83
N LEU A 972 23.56 49.95 -31.38
CA LEU A 972 23.97 48.62 -31.81
C LEU A 972 23.14 47.57 -31.06
N THR A 973 22.54 46.65 -31.82
CA THR A 973 21.85 45.50 -31.24
C THR A 973 22.86 44.55 -30.62
N VAL A 974 22.64 44.20 -29.35
CA VAL A 974 23.42 43.19 -28.63
C VAL A 974 22.57 41.93 -28.51
N ASN A 975 23.15 40.81 -28.91
CA ASN A 975 22.51 39.51 -28.88
C ASN A 975 22.95 38.72 -27.66
N SER A 976 22.03 37.96 -27.10
CA SER A 976 22.36 36.87 -26.18
C SER A 976 22.81 35.67 -27.00
N CYS A 977 23.84 35.00 -26.53
CA CYS A 977 24.52 33.93 -27.22
C CYS A 977 24.77 32.77 -26.26
N LEU A 978 24.78 31.55 -26.78
CA LEU A 978 25.07 30.35 -26.01
C LEU A 978 26.24 29.59 -26.64
N ASN A 979 27.28 29.40 -25.84
CA ASN A 979 28.40 28.53 -26.13
C ASN A 979 28.18 27.18 -25.43
N ASN A 980 28.20 26.09 -26.19
CA ASN A 980 27.83 24.75 -25.73
C ASN A 980 26.41 24.73 -25.12
N THR A 981 26.22 24.16 -23.92
CA THR A 981 24.90 24.02 -23.27
C THR A 981 24.71 24.90 -22.04
N ARG A 982 25.73 25.64 -21.58
CA ARG A 982 25.69 26.34 -20.27
C ARG A 982 26.35 27.72 -20.24
N ASP A 983 27.08 28.12 -21.27
CA ASP A 983 27.89 29.33 -21.23
C ASP A 983 27.22 30.45 -22.02
N TYR A 984 26.45 31.27 -21.32
CA TYR A 984 25.70 32.39 -21.89
C TYR A 984 26.57 33.64 -21.92
N PHE A 985 26.53 34.36 -23.03
CA PHE A 985 27.29 35.59 -23.19
C PHE A 985 26.57 36.58 -24.09
N LEU A 986 26.91 37.86 -23.95
CA LEU A 986 26.43 38.89 -24.86
C LEU A 986 27.42 39.08 -26.02
N SER A 987 26.92 39.27 -27.23
CA SER A 987 27.74 39.59 -28.39
C SER A 987 27.16 40.75 -29.19
N ARG A 988 28.07 41.54 -29.75
CA ARG A 988 27.77 42.56 -30.77
C ARG A 988 27.55 41.96 -32.16
N SER A 989 27.90 40.69 -32.35
CA SER A 989 27.75 40.00 -33.62
C SER A 989 26.33 39.46 -33.77
N ALA A 990 25.73 39.67 -34.94
CA ALA A 990 24.48 39.04 -35.33
C ALA A 990 24.57 37.51 -35.40
N THR A 991 25.77 36.96 -35.60
CA THR A 991 26.02 35.51 -35.66
C THR A 991 26.55 34.93 -34.36
N CYS A 992 26.57 35.70 -33.27
CA CYS A 992 27.12 35.27 -31.97
C CYS A 992 28.52 34.64 -32.07
N GLU A 993 29.38 35.16 -32.95
CA GLU A 993 30.73 34.61 -33.19
C GLU A 993 30.70 33.11 -33.59
N ASN A 994 29.71 32.73 -34.42
CA ASN A 994 29.44 31.35 -34.85
C ASN A 994 29.00 30.41 -33.71
N LYS A 995 28.46 30.97 -32.63
CA LYS A 995 27.79 30.24 -31.54
C LYS A 995 26.27 30.32 -31.70
N ALA A 996 25.53 29.64 -30.83
CA ALA A 996 24.08 29.67 -30.89
C ALA A 996 23.58 31.07 -30.53
N VAL A 997 22.80 31.68 -31.42
CA VAL A 997 22.16 32.98 -31.20
C VAL A 997 20.88 32.74 -30.41
N LEU A 998 20.79 33.30 -29.21
CA LEU A 998 19.59 33.27 -28.35
C LEU A 998 18.61 34.42 -28.64
N GLY A 999 19.01 35.38 -29.46
CA GLY A 999 18.19 36.50 -29.90
C GLY A 999 18.66 37.85 -29.35
N PRO A 1000 18.08 38.96 -29.84
CA PRO A 1000 18.45 40.30 -29.40
C PRO A 1000 17.98 40.55 -27.97
N VAL A 1001 18.86 41.11 -27.13
CA VAL A 1001 18.53 41.54 -25.77
C VAL A 1001 18.10 43.01 -25.74
N GLY A 1002 18.56 43.79 -26.71
CA GLY A 1002 18.22 45.20 -26.90
C GLY A 1002 19.36 45.95 -27.55
N GLN A 1003 19.33 47.29 -27.45
CA GLN A 1003 20.34 48.16 -28.05
C GLN A 1003 21.21 48.86 -27.00
N LEU A 1004 22.50 48.99 -27.31
CA LEU A 1004 23.47 49.81 -26.57
C LEU A 1004 24.04 50.89 -27.49
N TRP A 1005 24.33 52.07 -26.94
CA TRP A 1005 25.06 53.09 -27.70
C TRP A 1005 26.51 52.65 -27.92
N THR A 1006 27.04 52.88 -29.12
CA THR A 1006 28.45 52.57 -29.44
C THR A 1006 29.42 53.60 -28.85
N SER A 1007 28.92 54.78 -28.49
CA SER A 1007 29.65 55.88 -27.85
C SER A 1007 28.73 56.63 -26.89
N LYS A 1008 29.27 57.31 -25.88
CA LYS A 1008 28.48 58.09 -24.92
C LYS A 1008 27.69 59.22 -25.65
N PRO A 1009 26.36 59.21 -25.66
CA PRO A 1009 25.56 60.29 -26.24
C PRO A 1009 25.63 61.56 -25.39
N ALA A 1010 25.50 62.73 -26.01
CA ALA A 1010 25.47 64.00 -25.28
C ALA A 1010 24.16 64.16 -24.50
N GLY A 1011 24.24 64.67 -23.26
CA GLY A 1011 23.07 64.97 -22.42
C GLY A 1011 22.49 63.80 -21.63
N PHE A 1012 23.07 62.59 -21.73
CA PHE A 1012 22.67 61.44 -20.93
C PHE A 1012 23.87 60.85 -20.18
N GLU A 1013 23.66 60.50 -18.91
CA GLU A 1013 24.61 59.68 -18.18
C GLU A 1013 24.49 58.23 -18.62
N THR A 1014 25.65 57.58 -18.76
CA THR A 1014 25.73 56.22 -19.31
C THR A 1014 26.67 55.34 -18.50
N LEU A 1015 26.39 54.04 -18.53
CA LEU A 1015 27.27 53.02 -17.97
C LEU A 1015 27.90 52.20 -19.11
N PRO A 1016 29.22 51.98 -19.11
CA PRO A 1016 29.81 51.01 -20.02
C PRO A 1016 29.31 49.60 -19.65
N VAL A 1017 29.15 48.73 -20.64
CA VAL A 1017 28.83 47.31 -20.45
C VAL A 1017 29.94 46.50 -21.10
N TYR A 1018 30.70 45.75 -20.31
CA TYR A 1018 31.80 44.90 -20.75
C TYR A 1018 31.37 43.43 -20.81
N ARG A 1019 31.98 42.67 -21.73
CA ARG A 1019 31.93 41.21 -21.71
C ARG A 1019 33.09 40.68 -20.88
N CYS A 1020 32.75 39.84 -19.93
CA CYS A 1020 33.68 39.30 -18.95
C CYS A 1020 33.67 37.77 -19.01
N MET A 1021 34.83 37.15 -18.75
CA MET A 1021 34.99 35.70 -18.79
C MET A 1021 35.79 35.21 -17.58
N VAL A 1022 35.25 34.18 -16.93
CA VAL A 1022 35.98 33.38 -15.95
C VAL A 1022 36.47 32.12 -16.67
N PRO A 1023 37.80 31.91 -16.80
CA PRO A 1023 38.36 30.79 -17.57
C PRO A 1023 37.76 29.43 -17.19
N ASN A 1024 37.43 28.63 -18.20
CA ASN A 1024 36.83 27.29 -18.08
C ASN A 1024 35.52 27.23 -17.28
N THR A 1025 34.89 28.38 -17.01
CA THR A 1025 33.75 28.46 -16.11
C THR A 1025 32.54 29.07 -16.81
N ARG A 1026 32.54 30.38 -17.06
CA ARG A 1026 31.38 31.13 -17.57
C ARG A 1026 31.75 32.50 -18.12
N HIS A 1027 30.95 33.01 -19.03
CA HIS A 1027 30.88 34.43 -19.37
C HIS A 1027 29.81 35.16 -18.55
N PHE A 1028 29.94 36.47 -18.45
CA PHE A 1028 28.94 37.38 -17.89
C PHE A 1028 29.17 38.80 -18.43
N ALA A 1029 28.30 39.74 -18.06
CA ALA A 1029 28.50 41.16 -18.34
C ALA A 1029 28.61 41.98 -17.04
N SER A 1030 29.41 43.05 -17.09
CA SER A 1030 29.67 43.94 -15.96
C SER A 1030 29.82 45.38 -16.42
N ASN A 1031 29.53 46.33 -15.53
CA ASN A 1031 29.87 47.74 -15.73
C ASN A 1031 31.30 48.07 -15.25
N ASP A 1032 31.99 47.13 -14.62
CA ASP A 1032 33.38 47.28 -14.19
C ASP A 1032 34.35 46.96 -15.35
N SER A 1033 35.24 47.90 -15.66
CA SER A 1033 36.27 47.72 -16.68
C SER A 1033 37.29 46.62 -16.32
N ASN A 1034 37.41 46.25 -15.05
CA ASN A 1034 38.23 45.14 -14.58
C ASN A 1034 37.43 43.83 -14.47
N CYS A 1035 36.18 43.81 -14.93
CA CYS A 1035 35.33 42.63 -14.94
C CYS A 1035 35.23 41.93 -13.58
N GLU A 1036 35.15 42.68 -12.48
CA GLU A 1036 35.06 42.13 -11.12
C GLU A 1036 36.24 41.19 -10.78
N GLY A 1037 37.41 41.43 -11.38
CA GLY A 1037 38.62 40.60 -11.23
C GLY A 1037 38.73 39.44 -12.23
N ALA A 1038 37.78 39.28 -13.15
CA ALA A 1038 37.80 38.30 -14.22
C ALA A 1038 38.48 38.86 -15.50
N THR A 1039 38.56 38.05 -16.56
CA THR A 1039 39.12 38.48 -17.84
C THR A 1039 38.13 39.38 -18.58
N ASN A 1040 38.54 40.61 -18.92
CA ASN A 1040 37.77 41.50 -19.79
C ASN A 1040 38.05 41.17 -21.27
N GLU A 1041 37.00 40.80 -22.00
CA GLU A 1041 37.08 40.47 -23.43
C GLU A 1041 36.74 41.66 -24.34
N GLY A 1042 36.17 42.74 -23.79
CA GLY A 1042 35.93 43.99 -24.51
C GLY A 1042 34.64 44.72 -24.12
N LEU A 1043 34.54 45.98 -24.57
CA LEU A 1043 33.36 46.82 -24.41
C LEU A 1043 32.26 46.44 -25.42
N LEU A 1044 31.07 46.12 -24.91
CA LEU A 1044 29.88 45.84 -25.72
C LEU A 1044 29.18 47.13 -26.16
N GLY A 1045 29.12 48.13 -25.29
CA GLY A 1045 28.52 49.44 -25.57
C GLY A 1045 28.22 50.20 -24.29
N TYR A 1046 27.36 51.22 -24.39
CA TYR A 1046 26.92 52.06 -23.27
C TYR A 1046 25.40 51.91 -23.08
N ALA A 1047 25.00 51.59 -21.85
CA ALA A 1047 23.61 51.57 -21.39
C ALA A 1047 23.25 52.90 -20.72
N LYS A 1048 21.95 53.20 -20.57
CA LYS A 1048 21.49 54.35 -19.80
C LYS A 1048 21.72 54.10 -18.32
N ALA A 1049 22.28 55.07 -17.60
CA ALA A 1049 22.66 54.92 -16.20
C ALA A 1049 21.47 55.00 -15.23
N THR A 1050 20.38 54.29 -15.53
CA THR A 1050 19.15 54.23 -14.73
C THR A 1050 18.75 52.78 -14.46
N ALA A 1051 18.29 52.52 -13.24
CA ALA A 1051 17.80 51.20 -12.81
C ALA A 1051 16.46 51.34 -12.09
N PRO A 1052 15.53 50.38 -12.26
CA PRO A 1052 14.30 50.32 -11.51
C PRO A 1052 14.60 49.96 -10.06
N LEU A 1053 14.05 50.76 -9.15
CA LEU A 1053 14.07 50.55 -7.72
C LEU A 1053 12.96 49.56 -7.37
N ILE A 1054 13.33 48.34 -6.97
CA ILE A 1054 12.37 47.26 -6.71
C ILE A 1054 12.23 47.08 -5.20
N ARG A 1055 10.99 47.12 -4.71
CA ARG A 1055 10.63 46.66 -3.37
C ARG A 1055 10.50 45.14 -3.44
N ASN A 1056 11.24 44.46 -2.59
CA ASN A 1056 11.23 43.01 -2.47
C ASN A 1056 10.69 42.64 -1.10
N LEU A 1057 9.91 41.57 -1.08
CA LEU A 1057 9.26 41.05 0.10
C LEU A 1057 9.88 39.71 0.45
N ALA A 1058 10.28 39.54 1.71
CA ALA A 1058 10.73 38.27 2.23
C ALA A 1058 9.58 37.25 2.23
N THR A 1059 9.85 36.01 1.83
CA THR A 1059 8.84 34.94 1.77
C THR A 1059 8.46 34.41 3.16
N ASN A 1060 9.19 34.80 4.20
CA ASN A 1060 8.98 34.46 5.60
C ASN A 1060 8.20 35.54 6.38
N TYR A 1061 7.71 35.19 7.58
CA TYR A 1061 6.83 36.05 8.39
C TYR A 1061 7.58 36.87 9.46
N PRO A 1062 7.19 38.14 9.69
CA PRO A 1062 6.27 38.96 8.91
C PRO A 1062 7.03 39.90 7.97
N TYR A 1063 7.07 39.56 6.69
CA TYR A 1063 7.07 40.55 5.60
C TYR A 1063 8.17 41.61 5.67
N ASP A 1064 9.41 41.20 5.95
CA ASP A 1064 10.54 42.13 5.84
C ASP A 1064 10.61 42.63 4.39
N HIS A 1065 10.63 43.95 4.21
CA HIS A 1065 10.85 44.56 2.92
C HIS A 1065 12.31 44.96 2.77
N THR A 1066 12.78 44.87 1.54
CA THR A 1066 14.03 45.47 1.15
C THR A 1066 13.90 46.09 -0.23
N THR A 1067 14.20 47.39 -0.31
CA THR A 1067 14.10 48.16 -1.55
C THR A 1067 15.50 48.36 -2.12
N THR A 1068 15.78 47.74 -3.25
CA THR A 1068 17.12 47.80 -3.85
C THR A 1068 17.08 47.66 -5.38
N VAL A 1069 18.15 48.10 -6.04
CA VAL A 1069 18.45 47.81 -7.45
C VAL A 1069 19.44 46.67 -7.61
N GLY A 1070 20.03 46.22 -6.49
CA GLY A 1070 21.08 45.22 -6.43
C GLY A 1070 20.58 43.84 -6.00
N ARG A 1071 21.53 42.97 -5.66
CA ARG A 1071 21.27 41.59 -5.23
C ARG A 1071 20.42 41.56 -3.96
N VAL A 1072 19.43 40.67 -3.94
CA VAL A 1072 18.64 40.31 -2.74
C VAL A 1072 18.96 38.87 -2.29
N PRO A 1073 18.79 38.54 -1.00
CA PRO A 1073 18.88 37.15 -0.53
C PRO A 1073 17.83 36.25 -1.20
N GLY A 1074 18.09 34.93 -1.28
CA GLY A 1074 17.20 33.98 -2.00
C GLY A 1074 15.78 33.86 -1.45
N ASN A 1075 15.57 34.21 -0.17
CA ASN A 1075 14.25 34.23 0.45
C ASN A 1075 13.43 35.50 0.15
N TYR A 1076 13.92 36.41 -0.70
CA TYR A 1076 13.16 37.61 -1.12
C TYR A 1076 12.63 37.45 -2.53
N LYS A 1077 11.40 37.94 -2.76
CA LYS A 1077 10.78 38.01 -4.07
C LYS A 1077 10.40 39.44 -4.43
N PRO A 1078 10.48 39.83 -5.70
CA PRO A 1078 10.07 41.17 -6.12
C PRO A 1078 8.57 41.34 -5.89
N GLU A 1079 8.21 42.40 -5.17
CA GLU A 1079 6.82 42.75 -4.85
C GLU A 1079 6.30 43.81 -5.81
N GLY A 1080 7.10 44.85 -6.07
CA GLY A 1080 6.72 45.93 -6.97
C GLY A 1080 7.80 46.96 -7.22
N MET A 1081 7.72 47.62 -8.38
CA MET A 1081 8.64 48.70 -8.76
C MET A 1081 8.18 50.04 -8.19
N GLN A 1082 9.12 50.78 -7.58
CA GLN A 1082 8.86 52.07 -6.94
C GLN A 1082 9.18 53.27 -7.83
N GLY A 1083 9.95 53.08 -8.91
CA GLY A 1083 10.40 54.12 -9.85
C GLY A 1083 11.81 53.79 -10.35
N TYR A 1084 12.42 54.70 -11.13
CA TYR A 1084 13.81 54.58 -11.56
C TYR A 1084 14.72 55.53 -10.80
N VAL A 1085 15.86 55.03 -10.35
CA VAL A 1085 16.96 55.78 -9.75
C VAL A 1085 18.13 55.89 -10.73
N SER A 1086 18.96 56.92 -10.59
CA SER A 1086 20.23 56.97 -11.31
C SER A 1086 21.23 56.02 -10.66
N MET A 1087 22.01 55.32 -11.47
CA MET A 1087 23.09 54.43 -11.00
C MET A 1087 24.41 55.16 -10.76
N VAL A 1088 24.52 56.40 -11.24
CA VAL A 1088 25.68 57.28 -11.05
C VAL A 1088 25.25 58.63 -10.43
N PRO A 1089 26.14 59.35 -9.75
CA PRO A 1089 25.84 60.71 -9.31
C PRO A 1089 25.45 61.60 -10.49
N GLN A 1090 24.38 62.39 -10.34
CA GLN A 1090 23.94 63.36 -11.35
C GLN A 1090 23.70 64.72 -10.67
N ALA A 1091 23.59 65.78 -11.47
CA ALA A 1091 23.17 67.07 -10.94
C ALA A 1091 21.79 66.96 -10.28
N GLY A 1092 21.67 67.44 -9.04
CA GLY A 1092 20.40 67.42 -8.28
C GLY A 1092 20.05 66.07 -7.64
N THR A 1093 20.96 65.08 -7.64
CA THR A 1093 20.73 63.80 -6.95
C THR A 1093 21.55 63.67 -5.67
N THR A 1094 21.04 62.86 -4.73
CA THR A 1094 21.75 62.41 -3.53
C THR A 1094 21.77 60.89 -3.49
N ALA A 1095 22.77 60.31 -2.81
CA ALA A 1095 22.84 58.86 -2.65
C ALA A 1095 21.66 58.34 -1.83
N LEU A 1096 21.05 57.26 -2.29
CA LEU A 1096 20.08 56.46 -1.56
C LEU A 1096 20.80 55.23 -1.02
N MET A 1097 20.97 55.19 0.29
CA MET A 1097 21.67 54.16 1.03
C MET A 1097 20.71 53.04 1.43
N GLN A 1098 21.17 51.79 1.35
CA GLN A 1098 20.58 50.64 2.01
C GLN A 1098 21.23 50.50 3.39
N CYS A 1099 20.39 50.53 4.42
CA CYS A 1099 20.79 50.55 5.81
C CYS A 1099 20.22 49.33 6.54
N LYS A 1100 20.86 48.90 7.62
CA LYS A 1100 20.40 47.78 8.45
C LYS A 1100 20.36 48.17 9.93
N THR A 1101 19.27 47.84 10.62
CA THR A 1101 19.18 47.90 12.09
C THR A 1101 18.74 46.53 12.62
N GLY A 1102 19.61 45.82 13.34
CA GLY A 1102 19.32 44.43 13.70
C GLY A 1102 19.23 43.55 12.45
N GLU A 1103 18.09 42.90 12.24
CA GLU A 1103 17.79 42.14 11.01
C GLU A 1103 17.09 42.96 9.92
N ASP A 1104 16.44 44.07 10.29
CA ASP A 1104 15.62 44.88 9.38
C ASP A 1104 16.48 45.75 8.46
N THR A 1105 16.11 45.81 7.17
CA THR A 1105 16.71 46.73 6.20
C THR A 1105 15.81 47.91 5.90
N PHE A 1106 16.38 49.08 5.62
CA PHE A 1106 15.61 50.27 5.25
C PHE A 1106 16.44 51.21 4.37
N SER A 1107 15.77 52.09 3.62
CA SER A 1107 16.42 53.08 2.75
C SER A 1107 16.67 54.41 3.47
N SER A 1108 17.81 55.06 3.26
CA SER A 1108 18.11 56.38 3.83
C SER A 1108 18.87 57.27 2.85
N THR A 1109 18.71 58.59 2.94
CA THR A 1109 19.57 59.54 2.22
C THR A 1109 20.78 60.01 3.04
N ASP A 1110 20.90 59.57 4.30
CA ASP A 1110 22.08 59.82 5.12
C ASP A 1110 23.20 58.84 4.73
N PRO A 1111 24.38 59.31 4.27
CA PRO A 1111 25.51 58.43 3.94
C PRO A 1111 26.01 57.58 5.13
N LEU A 1112 25.69 57.97 6.37
CA LEU A 1112 25.99 57.21 7.59
C LEU A 1112 24.80 56.39 8.11
N CYS A 1113 23.77 56.19 7.27
CA CYS A 1113 22.61 55.37 7.59
C CYS A 1113 21.93 55.71 8.92
N GLU A 1114 21.82 57.00 9.26
CA GLU A 1114 21.22 57.48 10.51
C GLU A 1114 21.91 56.90 11.76
N GLY A 1115 23.22 56.65 11.66
CA GLY A 1115 24.03 56.01 12.70
C GLY A 1115 23.87 54.49 12.79
N LYS A 1116 23.24 53.87 11.79
CA LYS A 1116 23.05 52.41 11.67
C LYS A 1116 24.08 51.78 10.72
N THR A 1117 23.98 50.48 10.50
CA THR A 1117 24.90 49.75 9.62
C THR A 1117 24.62 50.10 8.16
N VAL A 1118 25.64 50.59 7.46
CA VAL A 1118 25.61 50.79 6.01
C VAL A 1118 25.77 49.44 5.32
N VAL A 1119 24.79 49.05 4.51
CA VAL A 1119 24.87 47.86 3.66
C VAL A 1119 25.50 48.21 2.31
N GLY A 1120 25.07 49.32 1.71
CA GLY A 1120 25.59 49.81 0.43
C GLY A 1120 24.76 50.95 -0.14
N THR A 1121 25.08 51.38 -1.36
CA THR A 1121 24.32 52.39 -2.09
C THR A 1121 23.37 51.71 -3.07
N THR A 1122 22.08 51.99 -2.96
CA THR A 1122 21.01 51.50 -3.85
C THR A 1122 20.91 52.32 -5.14
N GLY A 1123 21.44 53.54 -5.15
CA GLY A 1123 21.46 54.41 -6.32
C GLY A 1123 21.47 55.88 -5.90
N TYR A 1124 21.06 56.75 -6.81
CA TYR A 1124 20.95 58.18 -6.58
C TYR A 1124 19.53 58.65 -6.91
N ILE A 1125 18.90 59.29 -5.94
CA ILE A 1125 17.53 59.81 -6.01
C ILE A 1125 17.57 61.34 -6.14
N TRP A 1126 16.62 61.94 -6.87
CA TRP A 1126 16.59 63.39 -7.05
C TRP A 1126 16.03 64.08 -5.81
N THR A 1127 16.66 65.18 -5.39
CA THR A 1127 16.22 65.96 -4.21
C THR A 1127 15.01 66.84 -4.49
N ALA A 1128 14.73 67.12 -5.77
CA ALA A 1128 13.55 67.80 -6.29
C ALA A 1128 13.11 67.14 -7.61
N PRO A 1129 11.87 67.34 -8.11
CA PRO A 1129 11.45 66.79 -9.39
C PRO A 1129 12.42 67.23 -10.52
N PRO A 1130 13.05 66.31 -11.26
CA PRO A 1130 13.94 66.66 -12.37
C PRO A 1130 13.18 67.33 -13.53
N ASP A 1131 13.75 68.41 -14.06
CA ASP A 1131 13.15 69.17 -15.17
C ASP A 1131 12.99 68.31 -16.43
N GLY A 1132 11.79 68.35 -17.04
CA GLY A 1132 11.50 67.64 -18.28
C GLY A 1132 11.33 66.13 -18.17
N VAL A 1133 11.38 65.56 -16.95
CA VAL A 1133 11.21 64.11 -16.71
C VAL A 1133 10.06 63.86 -15.74
N VAL A 1134 9.11 63.00 -16.15
CA VAL A 1134 7.99 62.63 -15.29
C VAL A 1134 8.49 61.83 -14.09
N SER A 1135 8.26 62.36 -12.89
CA SER A 1135 8.75 61.82 -11.62
C SER A 1135 7.68 61.90 -10.53
N HIS A 1136 7.87 61.12 -9.47
CA HIS A 1136 7.01 61.13 -8.28
C HIS A 1136 7.86 60.98 -7.02
N PRO A 1137 7.38 61.48 -5.87
CA PRO A 1137 8.11 61.36 -4.62
C PRO A 1137 8.17 59.92 -4.12
N LEU A 1138 9.29 59.54 -3.51
CA LEU A 1138 9.46 58.28 -2.80
C LEU A 1138 9.41 58.52 -1.29
N PHE A 1139 8.64 57.70 -0.58
CA PHE A 1139 8.47 57.79 0.87
C PHE A 1139 8.98 56.53 1.55
N ARG A 1140 9.62 56.71 2.70
CA ARG A 1140 9.84 55.63 3.67
C ARG A 1140 8.68 55.64 4.67
N CYS A 1141 8.06 54.49 4.84
CA CYS A 1141 6.85 54.32 5.61
C CYS A 1141 7.06 53.21 6.65
N ARG A 1142 6.31 53.29 7.74
CA ARG A 1142 6.33 52.32 8.83
C ARG A 1142 4.96 51.66 8.93
N ALA A 1143 4.93 50.35 8.74
CA ALA A 1143 3.74 49.55 8.89
C ALA A 1143 3.29 49.46 10.36
N SER A 1144 2.01 49.16 10.61
CA SER A 1144 1.46 49.01 11.97
C SER A 1144 2.13 47.90 12.80
N TRP A 1145 2.81 46.95 12.17
CA TRP A 1145 3.64 45.91 12.80
C TRP A 1145 5.13 46.29 12.91
N ASN A 1146 5.45 47.59 12.79
CA ASN A 1146 6.76 48.21 13.00
C ASN A 1146 7.85 47.91 11.94
N GLU A 1147 7.46 47.40 10.78
CA GLU A 1147 8.35 47.15 9.64
C GLU A 1147 8.49 48.41 8.75
N LEU A 1148 9.65 48.60 8.11
CA LEU A 1148 9.97 49.74 7.26
C LEU A 1148 9.99 49.38 5.78
N PHE A 1149 9.18 50.07 4.98
CA PHE A 1149 9.11 49.85 3.54
C PHE A 1149 9.08 51.17 2.78
N ASP A 1150 9.44 51.12 1.49
CA ASP A 1150 9.38 52.28 0.61
C ASP A 1150 8.17 52.21 -0.33
N THR A 1151 7.56 53.36 -0.61
CA THR A 1151 6.45 53.45 -1.57
C THR A 1151 6.40 54.78 -2.29
N GLY A 1152 5.91 54.76 -3.52
CA GLY A 1152 5.54 55.97 -4.26
C GLY A 1152 4.18 56.56 -3.85
N ASP A 1153 3.39 55.87 -3.03
CA ASP A 1153 2.09 56.36 -2.56
C ASP A 1153 2.28 57.48 -1.52
N PRO A 1154 1.77 58.71 -1.76
CA PRO A 1154 1.85 59.80 -0.79
C PRO A 1154 1.15 59.52 0.55
N ASN A 1155 0.21 58.57 0.59
CA ASN A 1155 -0.48 58.13 1.80
C ASN A 1155 0.17 56.89 2.45
N CYS A 1156 1.36 56.48 2.02
CA CYS A 1156 2.07 55.32 2.55
C CYS A 1156 1.24 54.03 2.53
N GLU A 1157 0.39 53.83 1.52
CA GLU A 1157 -0.51 52.65 1.44
C GLU A 1157 -1.42 52.52 2.68
N GLY A 1158 -1.77 53.64 3.31
CA GLY A 1158 -2.56 53.70 4.55
C GLY A 1158 -1.75 53.51 5.84
N GLN A 1159 -0.42 53.45 5.75
CA GLN A 1159 0.50 53.29 6.89
C GLN A 1159 1.10 54.63 7.34
N THR A 1160 1.99 54.58 8.33
CA THR A 1160 2.59 55.80 8.91
C THR A 1160 3.76 56.28 8.05
N LYS A 1161 3.68 57.50 7.54
CA LYS A 1161 4.80 58.15 6.85
C LYS A 1161 5.91 58.52 7.83
N GLU A 1162 7.13 58.04 7.59
CA GLU A 1162 8.29 58.40 8.40
C GLU A 1162 9.04 59.57 7.77
N THR A 1163 9.40 59.46 6.48
CA THR A 1163 10.09 60.55 5.78
C THR A 1163 9.90 60.46 4.25
N GLN A 1164 10.12 61.58 3.56
CA GLN A 1164 10.26 61.60 2.10
C GLN A 1164 11.74 61.50 1.76
N LEU A 1165 12.11 60.50 0.95
CA LEU A 1165 13.49 60.22 0.57
C LEU A 1165 13.95 61.05 -0.64
N GLY A 1166 13.02 61.46 -1.51
CA GLY A 1166 13.33 62.23 -2.72
C GLY A 1166 12.31 61.99 -3.82
N TYR A 1167 12.74 62.07 -5.07
CA TYR A 1167 11.95 61.82 -6.28
C TYR A 1167 12.61 60.76 -7.15
N VAL A 1168 11.81 59.81 -7.62
CA VAL A 1168 12.19 58.78 -8.60
C VAL A 1168 11.50 59.06 -9.92
N THR A 1169 12.11 58.66 -11.03
CA THR A 1169 11.52 58.88 -12.37
C THR A 1169 10.59 57.72 -12.75
N THR A 1170 9.57 57.99 -13.57
CA THR A 1170 8.56 56.98 -13.97
C THR A 1170 8.98 56.16 -15.20
N ARG A 1171 10.00 56.62 -15.93
CA ARG A 1171 10.54 55.94 -17.12
C ARG A 1171 12.06 55.97 -17.08
N SER A 1172 12.65 54.87 -17.55
CA SER A 1172 14.09 54.64 -17.59
C SER A 1172 14.83 55.71 -18.35
#